data_AF-A0A1H3YN22-F1
#
_entry.id   AF-A0A1H3YN22-F1
#
_cell.length_a   1.000
_cell.length_b   1.000
_cell.length_c   1.000
_cell.angle_alpha   90.00
_cell.angle_beta   90.00
_cell.angle_gamma   90.00
#
_symmetry.space_group_name_H-M   'P 1'
#
loop_
_entity.id
_entity.type
_entity.pdbx_description
1 polymer ?
#
loop_
_entity_poly.entity_id
_entity_poly.type
_entity_poly.pdbx_seq_one_letter_code
_entity_poly.pdbx_strand_id
1 'polypeptide(L)'
;MKKITLTFFLLLFAIGFSQNAPISFESGENGSTWSFASFENGGGLGYEKVANPFKTGINTSGTVGKFTALSTAAGAAPYAGCESAHASGVNGIGSFTFSLSNCIVKVMVYKPIISDVGIKFAESNGEAQPEVKVKNTKINEWEELTFDMSGSIGKGATGIIDQIIVFPDFQARTTENVCYFDNITFSAKSGTTGGSTTSTAPTLPMDFESSTIAYSFVGFDGGAVTKIANPHSTGINTSATVAQMVKGAGQPWAGAKIVMASAVDFSTKKLIKIKVWSPVAGKKLLLKFEGAGAAFEKESVGVTAANAWQELSFDFTGVAGVNNLNDNIIFIFDLGTAGDGSATSTYLFDDVIQSAVSGGGTSLTQMSLPLTFDSATVDYGLIGFGGAEASTVVVDPTLSTNKVAKVVKSAAAELWAGTTISAAAGLGFSSAIPFTASATKMNVRVWSPTAGIKVRLKVEDHNDNTHTVETEATVTTASGWQTLEFNFANQATGTAALNLAFVYDKASIFFNFGVTGATAGEKTYYFDDVAFGAAPTTGTSTAPTLPMDFESSTIAYSFVGFDGGAVTKIANPHSTGINTSATVAQMVKGAGQPWAGAKIVMASAVDFSTKKLIKIKVWSPVAGKKLLLKFEGAGAAFEKESVGVTAANAWQELSFDFTGVAGVNNLNDNIIFIFDLGTAGDGSATSTYLFDDVIQSAVSGGGTSLTQMSLPLTFDSATVDYGLIGFGGAEASTVVVDPTLSTNKVAKVVKSAAAELWAGTTISAAAGLGFSSAIPFTASATKMNVRVWSPTAGIKVRLKVEDHNDNTHTVETEATVTTASGWQTLEFNFANQATGTAALNLAFVYDKASIFFNFGVTGATAGEKTYYFDDVAFGAAPITGPITMAPTNLNYGGNLRFEINKDIKSVTPTVTADPLPTYSISPIMPKGLSFDAASGSIAGKPTVETGPVSYTVTATNSVGSQKLTFTIEIFNNDHDFDGINDDVDNCPEFYNPNQEDKNNDGIGDICIEEEQVKVAQGFSPNGDGINDTWFIKNIENYPNTQVRVFNKTAAEVFFSRDYKNLWDGTYKNTGEIVAAGSYFYQVDLGGDGSIDLQGWIYIAN
;
A
#
# COMPACT_ATOMS: atom_id res chain seq x y z
N MET A 1 6.56 -0.70 -65.20
CA MET A 1 6.37 0.76 -65.10
C MET A 1 5.00 1.06 -64.51
N LYS A 2 4.95 1.42 -63.22
CA LYS A 2 4.16 2.53 -62.64
C LYS A 2 4.39 2.52 -61.13
N LYS A 3 4.82 3.68 -60.63
CA LYS A 3 5.25 3.96 -59.26
C LYS A 3 4.07 3.84 -58.29
N ILE A 4 4.28 3.19 -57.15
CA ILE A 4 3.46 3.36 -55.95
C ILE A 4 4.40 3.94 -54.89
N THR A 5 4.16 5.20 -54.55
CA THR A 5 4.85 5.96 -53.52
C THR A 5 4.36 5.48 -52.16
N LEU A 6 5.25 4.91 -51.35
CA LEU A 6 4.97 4.60 -49.94
C LEU A 6 5.63 5.67 -49.07
N THR A 7 4.82 6.57 -48.54
CA THR A 7 5.20 7.63 -47.61
C THR A 7 5.60 7.01 -46.28
N PHE A 8 6.88 7.11 -45.91
CA PHE A 8 7.35 6.79 -44.56
C PHE A 8 6.90 7.91 -43.61
N PHE A 9 6.08 7.57 -42.61
CA PHE A 9 5.79 8.47 -41.49
C PHE A 9 7.04 8.52 -40.61
N LEU A 10 7.88 9.54 -40.81
CA LEU A 10 8.97 9.87 -39.91
C LEU A 10 8.33 10.51 -38.66
N LEU A 11 8.15 9.75 -37.59
CA LEU A 11 7.80 10.31 -36.29
C LEU A 11 9.04 11.05 -35.73
N LEU A 12 9.24 12.31 -36.17
CA LEU A 12 10.04 13.26 -35.42
C LEU A 12 9.25 13.61 -34.15
N PHE A 13 9.65 13.07 -33.00
CA PHE A 13 9.38 13.76 -31.74
C PHE A 13 10.39 14.91 -31.62
N ALA A 14 10.14 16.00 -32.34
CA ALA A 14 10.65 17.30 -31.93
C ALA A 14 9.68 17.81 -30.87
N ILE A 15 10.02 17.63 -29.60
CA ILE A 15 9.39 18.38 -28.52
C ILE A 15 9.89 19.81 -28.72
N GLY A 16 9.13 20.62 -29.43
CA GLY A 16 9.45 22.02 -29.66
C GLY A 16 9.44 22.75 -28.31
N PHE A 17 10.62 22.92 -27.72
CA PHE A 17 10.84 23.88 -26.67
C PHE A 17 10.57 25.29 -27.24
N SER A 18 9.80 26.12 -26.52
CA SER A 18 9.48 27.49 -26.95
C SER A 18 10.69 28.43 -26.86
N GLN A 19 11.76 28.01 -26.18
CA GLN A 19 13.01 28.77 -26.06
C GLN A 19 14.01 28.47 -27.19
N ASN A 20 14.67 29.52 -27.67
CA ASN A 20 15.73 29.47 -28.67
C ASN A 20 17.04 28.98 -28.02
N ALA A 21 17.25 27.66 -28.02
CA ALA A 21 18.42 26.98 -27.47
C ALA A 21 18.92 25.85 -28.41
N PRO A 22 20.23 25.50 -28.40
CA PRO A 22 21.30 26.12 -27.62
C PRO A 22 21.60 27.55 -28.08
N ILE A 23 22.12 28.40 -27.17
CA ILE A 23 22.72 29.70 -27.51
C ILE A 23 24.23 29.47 -27.65
N SER A 24 24.71 29.42 -28.90
CA SER A 24 26.07 29.02 -29.27
C SER A 24 26.87 30.13 -29.98
N PHE A 25 26.22 31.25 -30.32
CA PHE A 25 26.84 32.39 -31.01
C PHE A 25 27.39 32.11 -32.43
N GLU A 26 27.28 30.87 -32.93
CA GLU A 26 27.78 30.43 -34.23
C GLU A 26 26.95 30.93 -35.41
N SER A 27 27.58 31.14 -36.57
CA SER A 27 26.91 31.71 -37.74
C SER A 27 25.68 30.88 -38.16
N GLY A 28 24.49 31.51 -38.11
CA GLY A 28 23.23 30.85 -38.45
C GLY A 28 22.53 30.14 -37.28
N GLU A 29 23.13 30.11 -36.10
CA GLU A 29 22.57 29.51 -34.87
C GLU A 29 22.05 30.58 -33.88
N ASN A 30 21.41 30.16 -32.78
CA ASN A 30 20.88 31.10 -31.79
C ASN A 30 22.02 31.87 -31.08
N GLY A 31 21.80 33.15 -30.79
CA GLY A 31 22.84 34.04 -30.26
C GLY A 31 23.71 34.69 -31.32
N SER A 32 23.69 34.20 -32.58
CA SER A 32 24.55 34.72 -33.64
C SER A 32 24.21 36.15 -34.10
N THR A 33 22.95 36.56 -33.99
CA THR A 33 22.49 37.94 -34.28
C THR A 33 22.15 38.74 -33.03
N TRP A 34 22.27 38.15 -31.84
CA TRP A 34 21.79 38.77 -30.61
C TRP A 34 22.78 39.82 -30.09
N SER A 35 22.25 40.92 -29.57
CA SER A 35 23.01 41.90 -28.80
C SER A 35 22.69 41.73 -27.32
N PHE A 36 23.72 41.65 -26.47
CA PHE A 36 23.53 41.73 -25.02
C PHE A 36 23.90 43.14 -24.53
N ALA A 37 23.03 43.74 -23.73
CA ALA A 37 23.29 45.00 -23.06
C ALA A 37 24.10 44.74 -21.79
N SER A 38 25.13 45.54 -21.52
CA SER A 38 25.88 45.47 -20.26
C SER A 38 25.21 46.35 -19.22
N PHE A 39 25.18 45.89 -17.97
CA PHE A 39 24.67 46.68 -16.85
C PHE A 39 25.66 46.66 -15.68
N GLU A 40 25.60 47.71 -14.86
CA GLU A 40 26.34 47.83 -13.59
C GLU A 40 27.87 47.66 -13.71
N ASN A 41 28.43 47.91 -14.90
CA ASN A 41 29.86 47.74 -15.20
C ASN A 41 30.62 49.08 -15.34
N GLY A 42 30.29 50.08 -14.52
CA GLY A 42 31.06 51.34 -14.47
C GLY A 42 31.03 52.22 -15.73
N GLY A 43 30.06 52.03 -16.64
CA GLY A 43 29.88 52.84 -17.85
C GLY A 43 30.67 52.40 -19.09
N GLY A 44 31.46 51.32 -19.03
CA GLY A 44 32.15 50.73 -20.18
C GLY A 44 31.29 49.67 -20.91
N LEU A 45 31.55 49.47 -22.21
CA LEU A 45 31.02 48.31 -22.96
C LEU A 45 31.58 47.02 -22.33
N GLY A 46 30.73 46.26 -21.66
CA GLY A 46 31.13 45.04 -20.94
C GLY A 46 31.08 43.79 -21.83
N TYR A 47 30.06 43.66 -22.67
CA TYR A 47 29.82 42.49 -23.52
C TYR A 47 30.26 42.71 -24.97
N GLU A 48 30.94 41.70 -25.52
CA GLU A 48 31.30 41.60 -26.93
C GLU A 48 31.11 40.16 -27.40
N LYS A 49 30.63 39.97 -28.63
CA LYS A 49 30.73 38.67 -29.29
C LYS A 49 32.03 38.62 -30.08
N VAL A 50 32.90 37.64 -29.80
CA VAL A 50 34.26 37.58 -30.36
C VAL A 50 34.58 36.18 -30.87
N ALA A 51 35.59 36.07 -31.74
CA ALA A 51 36.14 34.76 -32.09
C ALA A 51 36.68 34.08 -30.84
N ASN A 52 36.39 32.78 -30.65
CA ASN A 52 36.84 32.02 -29.48
C ASN A 52 38.37 32.01 -29.43
N PRO A 53 39.02 32.69 -28.46
CA PRO A 53 40.48 32.73 -28.37
C PRO A 53 41.06 31.44 -27.79
N PHE A 54 40.23 30.57 -27.21
CA PHE A 54 40.63 29.38 -26.46
C PHE A 54 39.88 28.14 -26.95
N LYS A 55 40.07 27.73 -28.21
CA LYS A 55 39.43 26.52 -28.79
C LYS A 55 40.07 25.23 -28.27
N THR A 56 39.88 24.95 -26.99
CA THR A 56 40.57 23.91 -26.24
C THR A 56 39.62 23.23 -25.26
N GLY A 57 39.90 21.99 -24.90
CA GLY A 57 39.05 21.24 -23.96
C GLY A 57 37.63 21.02 -24.48
N ILE A 58 36.63 21.27 -23.64
CA ILE A 58 35.21 20.99 -23.93
C ILE A 58 34.57 21.98 -24.90
N ASN A 59 35.18 23.15 -25.14
CA ASN A 59 34.64 24.16 -26.06
C ASN A 59 35.61 24.44 -27.21
N THR A 60 35.26 23.94 -28.39
CA THR A 60 36.00 24.16 -29.65
C THR A 60 35.25 25.08 -30.62
N SER A 61 34.25 25.81 -30.15
CA SER A 61 33.40 26.70 -30.94
C SER A 61 34.19 27.79 -31.68
N GLY A 62 33.60 28.34 -32.75
CA GLY A 62 34.17 29.42 -33.54
C GLY A 62 34.08 30.77 -32.85
N THR A 63 33.00 31.01 -32.12
CA THR A 63 32.56 32.31 -31.60
C THR A 63 32.02 32.17 -30.18
N VAL A 64 32.28 33.13 -29.31
CA VAL A 64 31.86 33.10 -27.90
C VAL A 64 31.36 34.47 -27.44
N GLY A 65 30.53 34.49 -26.39
CA GLY A 65 30.26 35.70 -25.62
C GLY A 65 31.47 36.02 -24.74
N LYS A 66 31.97 37.26 -24.80
CA LYS A 66 33.02 37.81 -23.93
C LYS A 66 32.41 38.89 -23.07
N PHE A 67 32.68 38.86 -21.77
CA PHE A 67 32.34 39.92 -20.83
C PHE A 67 33.59 40.39 -20.07
N THR A 68 33.89 41.68 -20.13
CA THR A 68 34.98 42.30 -19.36
C THR A 68 34.41 42.93 -18.11
N ALA A 69 34.54 42.23 -16.98
CA ALA A 69 34.07 42.69 -15.68
C ALA A 69 35.09 43.64 -15.05
N LEU A 70 34.75 44.93 -14.94
CA LEU A 70 35.69 45.94 -14.45
C LEU A 70 35.87 45.85 -12.92
N SER A 71 36.98 46.43 -12.44
CA SER A 71 37.24 46.53 -11.01
C SER A 71 36.22 47.45 -10.31
N THR A 72 36.03 47.26 -9.00
CA THR A 72 35.18 48.15 -8.19
C THR A 72 35.69 49.60 -8.19
N ALA A 73 37.02 49.80 -8.35
CA ALA A 73 37.61 51.13 -8.49
C ALA A 73 37.20 51.84 -9.80
N ALA A 74 36.85 51.08 -10.84
CA ALA A 74 36.32 51.59 -12.10
C ALA A 74 34.78 51.77 -12.08
N GLY A 75 34.14 51.60 -10.91
CA GLY A 75 32.70 51.81 -10.73
C GLY A 75 31.81 50.62 -11.09
N ALA A 76 32.38 49.42 -11.28
CA ALA A 76 31.58 48.21 -11.51
C ALA A 76 31.06 47.60 -10.20
N ALA A 77 29.80 47.21 -10.19
CA ALA A 77 29.18 46.49 -9.09
C ALA A 77 29.67 45.03 -9.03
N PRO A 78 29.54 44.37 -7.86
CA PRO A 78 29.81 42.94 -7.73
C PRO A 78 28.98 42.06 -8.68
N TYR A 79 27.80 42.55 -9.06
CA TYR A 79 26.83 41.89 -9.94
C TYR A 79 26.79 42.52 -11.34
N ALA A 80 27.90 43.11 -11.80
CA ALA A 80 28.03 43.52 -13.20
C ALA A 80 27.82 42.32 -14.14
N GLY A 81 27.04 42.51 -15.19
CA GLY A 81 26.68 41.44 -16.11
C GLY A 81 26.15 41.94 -17.45
N CYS A 82 25.57 41.03 -18.21
CA CYS A 82 24.95 41.33 -19.49
C CYS A 82 23.62 40.60 -19.68
N GLU A 83 22.70 41.22 -20.39
CA GLU A 83 21.34 40.72 -20.60
C GLU A 83 20.98 40.71 -22.09
N SER A 84 20.25 39.68 -22.54
CA SER A 84 19.69 39.66 -23.88
C SER A 84 18.61 40.72 -24.04
N ALA A 85 18.14 41.02 -25.25
CA ALA A 85 16.88 41.76 -25.41
C ALA A 85 15.68 40.90 -24.96
N HIS A 86 14.61 41.53 -24.49
CA HIS A 86 13.28 40.92 -24.46
C HIS A 86 12.81 40.73 -25.90
N ALA A 87 12.33 39.54 -26.28
CA ALA A 87 11.91 39.32 -27.66
C ALA A 87 10.76 38.33 -27.81
N SER A 88 9.69 38.80 -28.45
CA SER A 88 8.80 38.01 -29.29
C SER A 88 9.42 37.86 -30.70
N GLY A 89 10.48 37.04 -30.86
CA GLY A 89 11.08 36.74 -32.17
C GLY A 89 12.56 36.36 -32.18
N VAL A 90 13.17 36.32 -33.37
CA VAL A 90 14.50 35.74 -33.73
C VAL A 90 15.72 36.35 -33.01
N ASN A 91 15.54 37.41 -32.20
CA ASN A 91 16.60 38.18 -31.54
C ASN A 91 16.57 38.12 -30.00
N GLY A 92 16.16 37.00 -29.42
CA GLY A 92 16.19 36.74 -27.98
C GLY A 92 15.83 35.28 -27.68
N ILE A 93 15.79 34.92 -26.39
CA ILE A 93 15.65 33.52 -25.96
C ILE A 93 14.27 32.90 -26.23
N GLY A 94 13.32 33.66 -26.76
CA GLY A 94 11.93 33.22 -26.94
C GLY A 94 11.16 33.23 -25.62
N SER A 95 9.83 33.24 -25.69
CA SER A 95 8.98 33.24 -24.50
C SER A 95 8.68 31.82 -24.05
N PHE A 96 8.95 31.49 -22.79
CA PHE A 96 8.71 30.16 -22.24
C PHE A 96 8.46 30.21 -20.72
N THR A 97 8.05 29.09 -20.14
CA THR A 97 7.96 28.89 -18.70
C THR A 97 8.94 27.79 -18.27
N PHE A 98 9.46 27.89 -17.04
CA PHE A 98 10.21 26.77 -16.47
C PHE A 98 9.26 25.63 -16.09
N SER A 99 9.71 24.41 -16.38
CA SER A 99 9.07 23.14 -16.05
C SER A 99 10.16 22.12 -15.71
N LEU A 100 9.78 20.96 -15.17
CA LEU A 100 10.75 19.87 -14.93
C LEU A 100 11.45 19.38 -16.21
N SER A 101 10.90 19.66 -17.39
CA SER A 101 11.47 19.26 -18.68
C SER A 101 12.52 20.22 -19.25
N ASN A 102 12.70 21.41 -18.66
CA ASN A 102 13.64 22.43 -19.16
C ASN A 102 14.32 23.27 -18.06
N CYS A 103 14.21 22.90 -16.79
CA CYS A 103 14.72 23.71 -15.68
C CYS A 103 16.21 23.51 -15.36
N ILE A 104 16.94 22.64 -16.07
CA ILE A 104 18.39 22.55 -15.93
C ILE A 104 19.05 23.35 -17.04
N VAL A 105 19.71 24.45 -16.67
CA VAL A 105 20.43 25.33 -17.60
C VAL A 105 21.92 25.05 -17.48
N LYS A 106 22.60 24.80 -18.59
CA LYS A 106 24.06 24.60 -18.60
C LYS A 106 24.73 25.69 -19.40
N VAL A 107 25.87 26.18 -18.93
CA VAL A 107 26.67 27.22 -19.59
C VAL A 107 28.14 26.86 -19.54
N MET A 108 28.81 26.83 -20.68
CA MET A 108 30.26 26.75 -20.72
C MET A 108 30.86 28.10 -20.39
N VAL A 109 31.82 28.16 -19.46
CA VAL A 109 32.51 29.37 -19.05
C VAL A 109 34.02 29.19 -19.09
N TYR A 110 34.74 30.27 -19.39
CA TYR A 110 36.20 30.36 -19.28
C TYR A 110 36.54 31.69 -18.65
N LYS A 111 37.27 31.69 -17.53
CA LYS A 111 37.72 32.93 -16.87
C LYS A 111 38.98 32.73 -16.04
N PRO A 112 39.75 33.79 -15.73
CA PRO A 112 41.06 33.66 -15.08
C PRO A 112 41.01 33.43 -13.56
N ILE A 113 39.81 33.37 -12.96
CA ILE A 113 39.63 33.34 -11.51
C ILE A 113 38.46 32.45 -11.10
N ILE A 114 38.45 32.01 -9.83
CA ILE A 114 37.34 31.27 -9.22
C ILE A 114 36.40 32.28 -8.55
N SER A 115 35.16 32.35 -9.03
CA SER A 115 34.08 33.17 -8.47
C SER A 115 32.71 32.68 -8.92
N ASP A 116 31.66 33.13 -8.26
CA ASP A 116 30.31 32.77 -8.65
C ASP A 116 30.03 33.27 -10.08
N VAL A 117 29.47 32.41 -10.92
CA VAL A 117 28.78 32.78 -12.16
C VAL A 117 27.30 32.80 -11.81
N GLY A 118 26.59 33.88 -12.13
CA GLY A 118 25.16 33.99 -11.92
C GLY A 118 24.38 33.88 -13.22
N ILE A 119 23.19 33.30 -13.16
CA ILE A 119 22.18 33.41 -14.22
C ILE A 119 20.83 33.74 -13.59
N LYS A 120 20.06 34.61 -14.26
CA LYS A 120 18.64 34.82 -13.98
C LYS A 120 17.87 35.07 -15.26
N PHE A 121 16.54 35.07 -15.13
CA PHE A 121 15.61 35.28 -16.24
C PHE A 121 14.61 36.36 -15.88
N ALA A 122 14.11 37.10 -16.87
CA ALA A 122 13.12 38.15 -16.64
C ALA A 122 11.91 38.00 -17.56
N GLU A 123 10.79 38.53 -17.09
CA GLU A 123 9.53 38.66 -17.84
C GLU A 123 9.53 39.97 -18.63
N SER A 124 8.69 40.07 -19.66
CA SER A 124 8.59 41.25 -20.53
C SER A 124 8.18 42.55 -19.82
N ASN A 125 7.68 42.46 -18.58
CA ASN A 125 7.33 43.61 -17.74
C ASN A 125 8.52 44.14 -16.90
N GLY A 126 9.69 43.51 -16.99
CA GLY A 126 10.91 43.87 -16.26
C GLY A 126 11.08 43.19 -14.90
N GLU A 127 10.13 42.33 -14.47
CA GLU A 127 10.30 41.52 -13.26
C GLU A 127 11.30 40.38 -13.52
N ALA A 128 12.31 40.26 -12.66
CA ALA A 128 13.35 39.23 -12.76
C ALA A 128 13.18 38.15 -11.69
N GLN A 129 13.37 36.91 -12.10
CA GLN A 129 13.45 35.74 -11.23
C GLN A 129 14.67 35.81 -10.30
N PRO A 130 14.65 35.10 -9.16
CA PRO A 130 15.82 34.95 -8.31
C PRO A 130 17.03 34.43 -9.08
N GLU A 131 18.18 35.03 -8.81
CA GLU A 131 19.46 34.64 -9.38
C GLU A 131 19.96 33.31 -8.81
N VAL A 132 20.40 32.42 -9.70
CA VAL A 132 21.07 31.16 -9.33
C VAL A 132 22.55 31.33 -9.59
N LYS A 133 23.37 31.02 -8.59
CA LYS A 133 24.83 31.19 -8.62
C LYS A 133 25.51 29.84 -8.53
N VAL A 134 26.48 29.62 -9.41
CA VAL A 134 27.33 28.44 -9.42
C VAL A 134 28.77 28.92 -9.50
N LYS A 135 29.57 28.52 -8.52
CA LYS A 135 30.99 28.84 -8.49
C LYS A 135 31.72 27.98 -9.51
N ASN A 136 32.49 28.59 -10.41
CA ASN A 136 33.41 27.82 -11.26
C ASN A 136 34.54 27.24 -10.41
N THR A 137 35.09 26.12 -10.85
CA THR A 137 36.20 25.42 -10.19
C THR A 137 37.52 25.57 -10.94
N LYS A 138 37.46 25.93 -12.23
CA LYS A 138 38.63 26.03 -13.11
C LYS A 138 38.97 27.48 -13.45
N ILE A 139 40.26 27.75 -13.60
CA ILE A 139 40.76 29.02 -14.13
C ILE A 139 41.48 28.78 -15.44
N ASN A 140 41.31 29.68 -16.41
CA ASN A 140 41.95 29.59 -17.73
C ASN A 140 41.72 28.25 -18.45
N GLU A 141 40.57 27.62 -18.21
CA GLU A 141 40.12 26.41 -18.88
C GLU A 141 38.59 26.48 -19.02
N TRP A 142 38.04 25.87 -20.07
CA TRP A 142 36.59 25.78 -20.23
C TRP A 142 35.98 24.80 -19.22
N GLU A 143 34.90 25.23 -18.60
CA GLU A 143 34.11 24.46 -17.63
C GLU A 143 32.62 24.60 -17.96
N GLU A 144 31.86 23.50 -17.94
CA GLU A 144 30.40 23.55 -18.07
C GLU A 144 29.79 23.66 -16.66
N LEU A 145 29.15 24.79 -16.38
CA LEU A 145 28.42 25.00 -15.13
C LEU A 145 26.95 24.64 -15.32
N THR A 146 26.38 23.95 -14.34
CA THR A 146 24.98 23.53 -14.32
C THR A 146 24.19 24.32 -13.28
N PHE A 147 23.16 25.04 -13.73
CA PHE A 147 22.26 25.86 -12.93
C PHE A 147 20.90 25.15 -12.83
N ASP A 148 20.48 24.82 -11.61
CA ASP A 148 19.16 24.24 -11.35
C ASP A 148 18.12 25.35 -11.14
N MET A 149 17.32 25.59 -12.17
CA MET A 149 16.22 26.57 -12.18
C MET A 149 14.90 25.95 -11.72
N SER A 150 14.87 24.73 -11.16
CA SER A 150 13.63 24.11 -10.67
C SER A 150 12.97 24.92 -9.56
N GLY A 151 13.76 25.62 -8.74
CA GLY A 151 13.28 26.59 -7.76
C GLY A 151 12.65 27.84 -8.38
N SER A 152 12.71 28.02 -9.70
CA SER A 152 12.11 29.15 -10.44
C SER A 152 10.88 28.74 -11.25
N ILE A 153 10.43 27.48 -11.16
CA ILE A 153 9.18 27.02 -11.76
C ILE A 153 7.99 27.77 -11.13
N GLY A 154 7.17 28.40 -11.98
CA GLY A 154 5.96 29.10 -11.55
C GLY A 154 6.18 30.39 -10.76
N LYS A 155 7.41 30.91 -10.70
CA LYS A 155 7.72 32.20 -10.06
C LYS A 155 7.54 33.35 -11.06
N GLY A 156 7.30 34.57 -10.54
CA GLY A 156 7.05 35.80 -11.31
C GLY A 156 5.55 36.13 -11.46
N ALA A 157 5.21 37.37 -11.81
CA ALA A 157 3.82 37.82 -11.92
C ALA A 157 3.02 37.05 -13.00
N THR A 158 3.67 36.64 -14.08
CA THR A 158 3.03 35.85 -15.17
C THR A 158 3.65 34.46 -15.35
N GLY A 159 4.89 34.27 -14.89
CA GLY A 159 5.65 33.02 -15.05
C GLY A 159 6.23 32.82 -16.45
N ILE A 160 5.97 33.74 -17.39
CA ILE A 160 6.46 33.71 -18.77
C ILE A 160 7.71 34.57 -18.87
N ILE A 161 8.86 33.92 -19.04
CA ILE A 161 10.17 34.55 -19.19
C ILE A 161 10.57 34.65 -20.67
N ASP A 162 11.24 35.75 -21.02
CA ASP A 162 11.67 36.03 -22.40
C ASP A 162 13.04 36.70 -22.52
N GLN A 163 13.76 36.83 -21.40
CA GLN A 163 15.10 37.41 -21.33
C GLN A 163 16.01 36.56 -20.44
N ILE A 164 17.26 36.37 -20.87
CA ILE A 164 18.33 35.75 -20.07
C ILE A 164 19.34 36.81 -19.65
N ILE A 165 19.76 36.74 -18.38
CA ILE A 165 20.71 37.66 -17.76
C ILE A 165 21.85 36.84 -17.18
N VAL A 166 23.08 37.12 -17.60
CA VAL A 166 24.29 36.39 -17.23
C VAL A 166 25.22 37.30 -16.44
N PHE A 167 25.76 36.77 -15.34
CA PHE A 167 26.75 37.41 -14.49
C PHE A 167 28.04 36.57 -14.50
N PRO A 168 28.96 36.81 -15.45
CA PRO A 168 30.14 35.93 -15.63
C PRO A 168 31.12 35.92 -14.45
N ASP A 169 31.10 36.96 -13.60
CA ASP A 169 31.96 37.09 -12.42
C ASP A 169 31.21 37.85 -11.32
N PHE A 170 30.52 37.15 -10.42
CA PHE A 170 29.66 37.71 -9.38
C PHE A 170 30.43 37.88 -8.06
N GLN A 171 31.21 38.96 -7.96
CA GLN A 171 31.93 39.35 -6.75
C GLN A 171 32.50 40.76 -6.86
N ALA A 172 32.93 41.33 -5.73
CA ALA A 172 33.75 42.54 -5.74
C ALA A 172 35.14 42.25 -6.34
N ARG A 173 35.64 43.17 -7.18
CA ARG A 173 36.85 42.95 -7.98
C ARG A 173 37.89 44.01 -7.69
N THR A 174 39.13 43.58 -7.47
CA THR A 174 40.29 44.47 -7.30
C THR A 174 40.99 44.77 -8.62
N THR A 175 40.86 43.88 -9.62
CA THR A 175 41.37 44.01 -10.99
C THR A 175 40.29 43.58 -11.98
N GLU A 176 40.40 43.99 -13.24
CA GLU A 176 39.43 43.59 -14.27
C GLU A 176 39.61 42.12 -14.67
N ASN A 177 38.49 41.43 -14.95
CA ASN A 177 38.49 40.04 -15.38
C ASN A 177 37.79 39.92 -16.74
N VAL A 178 38.45 39.26 -17.68
CA VAL A 178 37.85 38.90 -18.98
C VAL A 178 37.30 37.49 -18.86
N CYS A 179 35.99 37.39 -18.92
CA CYS A 179 35.25 36.13 -18.84
C CYS A 179 34.63 35.81 -20.20
N TYR A 180 34.58 34.54 -20.56
CA TYR A 180 33.93 34.06 -21.76
C TYR A 180 32.84 33.06 -21.38
N PHE A 181 31.75 33.03 -22.14
CA PHE A 181 30.68 32.06 -21.97
C PHE A 181 30.08 31.65 -23.32
N ASP A 182 29.57 30.43 -23.37
CA ASP A 182 29.11 29.79 -24.61
C ASP A 182 28.18 28.59 -24.34
N ASN A 183 27.55 28.07 -25.38
CA ASN A 183 26.73 26.85 -25.38
C ASN A 183 25.70 26.77 -24.25
N ILE A 184 24.86 27.81 -24.14
CA ILE A 184 23.78 27.82 -23.15
C ILE A 184 22.69 26.83 -23.58
N THR A 185 22.50 25.76 -22.81
CA THR A 185 21.52 24.69 -23.11
C THR A 185 20.50 24.53 -21.99
N PHE A 186 19.34 23.97 -22.36
CA PHE A 186 18.24 23.66 -21.44
C PHE A 186 17.96 22.17 -21.52
N SER A 187 17.74 21.55 -20.38
CA SER A 187 17.45 20.12 -20.31
C SER A 187 16.45 19.83 -19.20
N ALA A 188 15.82 18.66 -19.30
CA ALA A 188 14.99 18.14 -18.24
C ALA A 188 15.85 17.91 -17.00
N LYS A 189 15.26 18.18 -15.83
CA LYS A 189 15.79 17.67 -14.58
C LYS A 189 15.61 16.15 -14.62
N SER A 190 16.68 15.46 -15.00
CA SER A 190 16.69 14.03 -15.21
C SER A 190 16.26 13.29 -13.95
N GLY A 191 15.19 12.50 -14.04
CA GLY A 191 14.89 11.42 -13.10
C GLY A 191 15.24 10.10 -13.77
N THR A 192 16.38 9.49 -13.47
CA THR A 192 16.80 8.20 -14.05
C THR A 192 16.36 7.09 -13.09
N THR A 193 15.56 6.07 -13.43
CA THR A 193 15.81 5.01 -14.44
C THR A 193 17.29 4.77 -14.77
N GLY A 194 17.96 3.97 -13.91
CA GLY A 194 19.05 3.06 -14.27
C GLY A 194 20.51 3.55 -14.21
N GLY A 195 21.15 3.52 -13.01
CA GLY A 195 22.52 2.97 -12.86
C GLY A 195 23.78 3.86 -12.81
N SER A 196 23.87 4.92 -12.00
CA SER A 196 25.08 5.28 -11.20
C SER A 196 24.73 6.43 -10.22
N THR A 197 24.44 6.03 -8.97
CA THR A 197 24.13 6.79 -7.73
C THR A 197 23.45 8.17 -7.86
N THR A 198 22.21 8.19 -8.35
CA THR A 198 21.29 9.32 -8.20
C THR A 198 20.59 9.24 -6.84
N SER A 199 21.04 10.07 -5.90
CA SER A 199 20.32 10.32 -4.65
C SER A 199 18.99 11.04 -4.96
N THR A 200 17.88 10.32 -4.88
CA THR A 200 16.53 10.92 -4.89
C THR A 200 16.22 11.48 -3.50
N ALA A 201 15.64 12.68 -3.39
CA ALA A 201 15.07 13.18 -2.13
C ALA A 201 13.94 12.23 -1.66
N PRO A 202 13.66 12.12 -0.35
CA PRO A 202 12.71 11.13 0.15
C PRO A 202 11.24 11.52 -0.14
N THR A 203 10.39 10.51 -0.31
CA THR A 203 8.92 10.61 -0.34
C THR A 203 8.32 9.93 0.90
N LEU A 204 7.03 10.13 1.17
CA LEU A 204 6.30 9.28 2.13
C LEU A 204 5.68 8.08 1.39
N PRO A 205 5.66 6.87 2.00
CA PRO A 205 6.25 6.53 3.29
C PRO A 205 7.79 6.55 3.27
N MET A 206 8.39 6.86 4.42
CA MET A 206 9.84 6.96 4.62
C MET A 206 10.26 6.02 5.75
N ASP A 207 10.95 4.93 5.40
CA ASP A 207 11.39 3.83 6.28
C ASP A 207 12.91 3.80 6.51
N PHE A 208 13.63 4.78 5.97
CA PHE A 208 15.09 4.90 6.01
C PHE A 208 15.90 3.74 5.42
N GLU A 209 15.30 2.71 4.83
CA GLU A 209 16.05 1.50 4.40
C GLU A 209 16.77 1.66 3.06
N SER A 210 16.37 2.64 2.24
CA SER A 210 16.93 2.81 0.90
C SER A 210 18.42 3.19 0.94
N SER A 211 19.23 2.46 0.17
CA SER A 211 20.63 2.78 -0.11
C SER A 211 20.80 3.81 -1.23
N THR A 212 19.73 4.13 -1.97
CA THR A 212 19.73 5.03 -3.12
C THR A 212 19.09 6.39 -2.83
N ILE A 213 18.34 6.54 -1.74
CA ILE A 213 17.79 7.82 -1.26
C ILE A 213 18.80 8.47 -0.30
N ALA A 214 19.27 9.70 -0.56
CA ALA A 214 20.01 10.44 0.47
C ALA A 214 19.03 11.21 1.36
N TYR A 215 18.87 10.72 2.58
CA TYR A 215 18.11 11.38 3.64
C TYR A 215 18.89 12.58 4.19
N SER A 216 18.90 13.67 3.43
CA SER A 216 19.67 14.89 3.73
C SER A 216 18.93 15.77 4.73
N PHE A 217 19.18 15.54 6.01
CA PHE A 217 18.66 16.39 7.08
C PHE A 217 19.48 17.67 7.26
N VAL A 218 18.80 18.79 7.41
CA VAL A 218 19.38 20.07 7.80
C VAL A 218 19.03 20.34 9.25
N GLY A 219 20.01 20.12 10.13
CA GLY A 219 19.91 20.46 11.55
C GLY A 219 19.90 21.97 11.80
N PHE A 220 19.22 22.42 12.85
CA PHE A 220 19.23 23.81 13.27
C PHE A 220 19.27 23.96 14.79
N ASP A 221 19.85 25.08 15.25
CA ASP A 221 19.92 25.50 16.66
C ASP A 221 20.44 24.46 17.66
N GLY A 222 21.27 23.52 17.19
CA GLY A 222 21.85 22.44 18.00
C GLY A 222 21.23 21.06 17.77
N GLY A 223 20.24 20.93 16.89
CA GLY A 223 19.68 19.64 16.48
C GLY A 223 20.49 19.02 15.33
N ALA A 224 20.78 17.73 15.40
CA ALA A 224 21.45 16.99 14.34
C ALA A 224 20.76 15.63 14.11
N VAL A 225 20.49 15.27 12.85
CA VAL A 225 19.94 13.96 12.49
C VAL A 225 20.90 13.22 11.57
N THR A 226 21.10 11.94 11.84
CA THR A 226 21.89 11.03 11.00
C THR A 226 21.16 9.71 10.80
N LYS A 227 21.25 9.12 9.60
CA LYS A 227 20.83 7.74 9.36
C LYS A 227 21.90 6.80 9.90
N ILE A 228 21.52 5.87 10.77
CA ILE A 228 22.41 4.89 11.41
C ILE A 228 21.84 3.47 11.31
N ALA A 229 22.67 2.45 11.55
CA ALA A 229 22.17 1.10 11.80
C ALA A 229 21.30 1.08 13.06
N ASN A 230 20.18 0.37 13.02
CA ASN A 230 19.22 0.32 14.12
C ASN A 230 19.82 -0.41 15.34
N PRO A 231 20.12 0.28 16.45
CA PRO A 231 20.65 -0.37 17.65
C PRO A 231 19.58 -1.17 18.43
N HIS A 232 18.31 -1.03 18.05
CA HIS A 232 17.14 -1.57 18.74
C HIS A 232 16.16 -2.24 17.76
N SER A 233 16.61 -3.16 16.92
CA SER A 233 15.82 -3.84 15.87
C SER A 233 14.84 -4.93 16.37
N THR A 234 14.18 -4.68 17.51
CA THR A 234 13.22 -5.62 18.13
C THR A 234 11.89 -4.93 18.44
N GLY A 235 10.83 -5.72 18.61
CA GLY A 235 9.49 -5.19 18.89
C GLY A 235 8.80 -4.68 17.62
N ILE A 236 8.17 -3.50 17.67
CA ILE A 236 7.39 -2.95 16.55
C ILE A 236 8.24 -2.38 15.41
N ASN A 237 9.54 -2.16 15.64
CA ASN A 237 10.50 -1.71 14.63
C ASN A 237 11.58 -2.77 14.47
N THR A 238 11.65 -3.36 13.27
CA THR A 238 12.63 -4.40 12.90
C THR A 238 13.53 -3.95 11.74
N SER A 239 13.48 -2.66 11.38
CA SER A 239 14.26 -2.05 10.29
C SER A 239 15.75 -2.16 10.56
N ALA A 240 16.56 -2.29 9.50
CA ALA A 240 18.01 -2.40 9.61
C ALA A 240 18.66 -1.04 9.90
N THR A 241 18.04 0.06 9.46
CA THR A 241 18.50 1.43 9.70
C THR A 241 17.40 2.32 10.25
N VAL A 242 17.78 3.40 10.94
CA VAL A 242 16.85 4.38 11.54
C VAL A 242 17.46 5.78 11.49
N ALA A 243 16.65 6.82 11.67
CA ALA A 243 17.14 8.18 11.88
C ALA A 243 17.38 8.43 13.38
N GLN A 244 18.60 8.85 13.72
CA GLN A 244 18.98 9.29 15.07
C GLN A 244 19.02 10.80 15.13
N MET A 245 18.20 11.39 16.00
CA MET A 245 18.23 12.80 16.37
C MET A 245 19.04 12.98 17.66
N VAL A 246 20.08 13.80 17.64
CA VAL A 246 20.79 14.29 18.82
C VAL A 246 20.44 15.76 19.03
N LYS A 247 19.85 16.08 20.17
CA LYS A 247 19.62 17.47 20.59
C LYS A 247 20.82 17.92 21.43
N GLY A 248 21.75 18.63 20.79
CA GLY A 248 22.95 19.18 21.41
C GLY A 248 22.71 20.45 22.22
N ALA A 249 23.78 20.99 22.80
CA ALA A 249 23.77 22.29 23.47
C ALA A 249 23.34 23.38 22.47
N GLY A 250 22.20 24.01 22.74
CA GLY A 250 21.53 24.87 21.78
C GLY A 250 20.23 25.45 22.32
N GLN A 251 19.30 25.80 21.43
CA GLN A 251 18.03 26.43 21.83
C GLN A 251 16.98 25.38 22.25
N PRO A 252 16.00 25.74 23.09
CA PRO A 252 14.90 24.85 23.48
C PRO A 252 14.06 24.28 22.31
N TRP A 253 14.13 24.91 21.14
CA TRP A 253 13.45 24.51 19.91
C TRP A 253 14.36 23.83 18.88
N ALA A 254 15.59 23.45 19.26
CA ALA A 254 16.53 22.77 18.37
C ALA A 254 15.91 21.54 17.70
N GLY A 255 16.12 21.40 16.39
CA GLY A 255 15.43 20.42 15.55
C GLY A 255 16.20 20.12 14.27
N ALA A 256 15.55 19.37 13.38
CA ALA A 256 16.06 19.14 12.04
C ALA A 256 14.92 19.15 11.01
N LYS A 257 15.27 19.56 9.81
CA LYS A 257 14.38 19.63 8.65
C LYS A 257 14.82 18.63 7.59
N ILE A 258 13.88 17.96 6.94
CA ILE A 258 14.13 17.22 5.70
C ILE A 258 13.26 17.77 4.58
N VAL A 259 13.85 17.89 3.39
CA VAL A 259 13.15 18.34 2.18
C VAL A 259 12.66 17.10 1.44
N MET A 260 11.38 17.08 1.11
CA MET A 260 10.71 15.99 0.42
C MET A 260 10.86 16.14 -1.10
N ALA A 261 10.74 15.03 -1.83
CA ALA A 261 10.79 15.06 -3.30
C ALA A 261 9.64 15.87 -3.93
N SER A 262 8.53 16.00 -3.22
CA SER A 262 7.37 16.83 -3.59
C SER A 262 6.63 17.27 -2.33
N ALA A 263 5.77 18.29 -2.45
CA ALA A 263 4.88 18.69 -1.37
C ALA A 263 4.05 17.50 -0.86
N VAL A 264 3.91 17.40 0.46
CA VAL A 264 3.14 16.33 1.09
C VAL A 264 1.65 16.65 0.91
N ASP A 265 0.91 15.72 0.29
CA ASP A 265 -0.49 15.93 -0.08
C ASP A 265 -1.43 15.55 1.07
N PHE A 266 -1.95 16.56 1.78
CA PHE A 266 -2.89 16.39 2.89
C PHE A 266 -4.36 16.47 2.45
N SER A 267 -4.66 16.49 1.14
CA SER A 267 -6.05 16.56 0.64
C SER A 267 -6.84 15.29 0.98
N THR A 268 -6.20 14.12 0.92
CA THR A 268 -6.84 12.80 1.11
C THR A 268 -6.27 12.01 2.28
N LYS A 269 -5.04 12.31 2.72
CA LYS A 269 -4.33 11.58 3.78
C LYS A 269 -3.82 12.54 4.87
N LYS A 270 -4.58 12.70 5.96
CA LYS A 270 -4.31 13.71 7.01
C LYS A 270 -3.62 13.17 8.26
N LEU A 271 -3.28 11.88 8.28
CA LEU A 271 -2.62 11.25 9.42
C LEU A 271 -1.15 10.98 9.09
N ILE A 272 -0.25 11.39 9.98
CA ILE A 272 1.15 10.98 9.97
C ILE A 272 1.41 10.04 11.14
N LYS A 273 2.03 8.90 10.87
CA LYS A 273 2.49 7.94 11.87
C LYS A 273 4.01 7.86 11.83
N ILE A 274 4.64 7.80 13.00
CA ILE A 274 6.11 7.71 13.14
C ILE A 274 6.42 6.78 14.30
N LYS A 275 7.28 5.79 14.08
CA LYS A 275 7.85 5.00 15.18
C LYS A 275 8.96 5.79 15.83
N VAL A 276 8.92 5.92 17.15
CA VAL A 276 9.88 6.69 17.95
C VAL A 276 10.39 5.83 19.10
N TRP A 277 11.69 5.90 19.36
CA TRP A 277 12.34 5.35 20.54
C TRP A 277 13.04 6.47 21.30
N SER A 278 12.91 6.46 22.62
CA SER A 278 13.54 7.43 23.51
C SER A 278 14.04 6.72 24.78
N PRO A 279 15.22 7.08 25.30
CA PRO A 279 15.74 6.51 26.55
C PRO A 279 15.04 7.05 27.80
N VAL A 280 14.14 8.03 27.64
CA VAL A 280 13.37 8.65 28.73
C VAL A 280 11.89 8.71 28.33
N ALA A 281 11.00 8.30 29.24
CA ALA A 281 9.55 8.44 29.06
C ALA A 281 9.11 9.91 29.19
N GLY A 282 7.95 10.25 28.64
CA GLY A 282 7.37 11.59 28.65
C GLY A 282 7.93 12.54 27.59
N LYS A 283 8.95 12.13 26.83
CA LYS A 283 9.54 12.95 25.76
C LYS A 283 8.60 13.02 24.56
N LYS A 284 8.35 14.24 24.08
CA LYS A 284 7.42 14.54 22.98
C LYS A 284 8.15 14.82 21.68
N LEU A 285 7.46 14.62 20.57
CA LEU A 285 7.86 15.08 19.25
C LEU A 285 6.83 16.11 18.76
N LEU A 286 7.28 17.30 18.39
CA LEU A 286 6.54 18.23 17.56
C LEU A 286 6.88 17.95 16.10
N LEU A 287 5.84 17.69 15.30
CA LEU A 287 5.95 17.54 13.86
C LEU A 287 5.40 18.79 13.19
N LYS A 288 6.20 19.43 12.34
CA LYS A 288 5.83 20.66 11.64
C LYS A 288 6.07 20.53 10.14
N PHE A 289 5.17 21.10 9.34
CA PHE A 289 5.24 21.15 7.89
C PHE A 289 5.38 22.59 7.41
N GLU A 290 6.36 22.84 6.54
CA GLU A 290 6.66 24.17 5.98
C GLU A 290 6.89 24.09 4.46
N GLY A 291 6.65 25.19 3.74
CA GLY A 291 6.90 25.33 2.31
C GLY A 291 6.24 26.59 1.77
N ALA A 292 5.69 26.54 0.56
CA ALA A 292 4.97 27.66 -0.05
C ALA A 292 3.55 27.85 0.51
N GLY A 293 3.03 26.88 1.28
CA GLY A 293 1.75 26.97 1.98
C GLY A 293 1.88 27.60 3.37
N ALA A 294 0.75 27.72 4.08
CA ALA A 294 0.77 28.07 5.49
C ALA A 294 1.44 26.94 6.29
N ALA A 295 2.36 27.29 7.19
CA ALA A 295 2.98 26.33 8.08
C ALA A 295 1.96 25.81 9.11
N PHE A 296 2.04 24.53 9.43
CA PHE A 296 1.20 23.91 10.46
C PHE A 296 1.98 22.84 11.23
N GLU A 297 1.58 22.61 12.48
CA GLU A 297 2.31 21.76 13.41
C GLU A 297 1.38 21.03 14.38
N LYS A 298 1.83 19.87 14.88
CA LYS A 298 1.14 19.11 15.92
C LYS A 298 2.15 18.41 16.82
N GLU A 299 1.89 18.43 18.12
CA GLU A 299 2.73 17.78 19.13
C GLU A 299 2.13 16.42 19.54
N SER A 300 2.98 15.42 19.73
CA SER A 300 2.59 14.10 20.24
C SER A 300 2.23 14.14 21.74
N VAL A 301 1.50 13.12 22.23
CA VAL A 301 1.23 12.91 23.67
C VAL A 301 2.45 12.47 24.50
N GLY A 302 3.62 12.33 23.88
CA GLY A 302 4.87 11.89 24.52
C GLY A 302 4.99 10.38 24.61
N VAL A 303 6.21 9.87 24.55
CA VAL A 303 6.46 8.41 24.66
C VAL A 303 6.13 7.92 26.08
N THR A 304 5.36 6.84 26.19
CA THR A 304 4.84 6.37 27.49
C THR A 304 5.85 5.54 28.30
N ALA A 305 6.91 5.04 27.66
CA ALA A 305 7.88 4.13 28.23
C ALA A 305 9.28 4.45 27.69
N ALA A 306 10.26 4.45 28.58
CA ALA A 306 11.67 4.61 28.25
C ALA A 306 12.21 3.33 27.60
N ASN A 307 13.18 3.49 26.70
CA ASN A 307 13.92 2.41 26.04
C ASN A 307 13.06 1.42 25.24
N ALA A 308 11.90 1.85 24.72
CA ALA A 308 11.04 1.03 23.88
C ALA A 308 10.52 1.82 22.67
N TRP A 309 10.36 1.14 21.53
CA TRP A 309 9.74 1.70 20.33
C TRP A 309 8.24 1.91 20.55
N GLN A 310 7.72 3.06 20.11
CA GLN A 310 6.30 3.39 20.13
C GLN A 310 5.89 4.06 18.82
N GLU A 311 4.71 3.74 18.29
CA GLU A 311 4.14 4.46 17.15
C GLU A 311 3.40 5.70 17.66
N LEU A 312 3.88 6.89 17.30
CA LEU A 312 3.22 8.16 17.53
C LEU A 312 2.34 8.51 16.32
N SER A 313 1.15 9.04 16.58
CA SER A 313 0.19 9.44 15.55
C SER A 313 -0.12 10.93 15.63
N PHE A 314 -0.08 11.61 14.48
CA PHE A 314 -0.33 13.04 14.31
C PHE A 314 -1.48 13.23 13.32
N ASP A 315 -2.67 13.52 13.84
CA ASP A 315 -3.86 13.76 13.02
C ASP A 315 -4.01 15.26 12.70
N PHE A 316 -3.88 15.63 11.44
CA PHE A 316 -4.05 17.02 10.98
C PHE A 316 -5.48 17.33 10.50
N THR A 317 -6.44 16.47 10.80
CA THR A 317 -7.87 16.75 10.59
C THR A 317 -8.29 17.99 11.39
N GLY A 318 -9.02 18.91 10.75
CA GLY A 318 -9.49 20.15 11.37
C GLY A 318 -8.48 21.32 11.39
N VAL A 319 -7.23 21.13 10.96
CA VAL A 319 -6.28 22.23 10.82
C VAL A 319 -6.65 23.08 9.58
N ALA A 320 -6.98 24.35 9.78
CA ALA A 320 -7.37 25.26 8.71
C ALA A 320 -6.18 25.65 7.83
N GLY A 321 -6.37 25.73 6.51
CA GLY A 321 -5.33 26.18 5.57
C GLY A 321 -4.31 25.13 5.12
N VAL A 322 -4.55 23.84 5.42
CA VAL A 322 -3.71 22.73 4.98
C VAL A 322 -3.94 22.46 3.49
N ASN A 323 -3.16 23.10 2.62
CA ASN A 323 -3.15 22.87 1.17
C ASN A 323 -1.74 22.47 0.69
N ASN A 324 -1.68 21.74 -0.44
CA ASN A 324 -0.56 20.92 -0.97
C ASN A 324 0.71 21.68 -1.40
N LEU A 325 1.27 22.52 -0.54
CA LEU A 325 2.43 23.37 -0.87
C LEU A 325 3.58 23.26 0.15
N ASN A 326 3.49 22.35 1.12
CA ASN A 326 4.54 22.14 2.14
C ASN A 326 5.37 20.90 1.81
N ASP A 327 6.64 21.11 1.48
CA ASP A 327 7.63 20.11 1.08
C ASP A 327 8.74 19.92 2.12
N ASN A 328 8.66 20.58 3.28
CA ASN A 328 9.57 20.39 4.39
C ASN A 328 8.86 19.70 5.55
N ILE A 329 9.48 18.66 6.11
CA ILE A 329 9.08 18.05 7.38
C ILE A 329 10.13 18.43 8.43
N ILE A 330 9.67 19.01 9.54
CA ILE A 330 10.49 19.47 10.65
C ILE A 330 10.18 18.60 11.88
N PHE A 331 11.25 18.10 12.50
CA PHE A 331 11.20 17.28 13.70
C PHE A 331 11.83 18.06 14.86
N ILE A 332 11.06 18.31 15.92
CA ILE A 332 11.56 18.92 17.16
C ILE A 332 11.18 18.02 18.32
N PHE A 333 12.18 17.38 18.92
CA PHE A 333 12.00 16.57 20.12
C PHE A 333 12.10 17.44 21.38
N ASP A 334 11.23 17.18 22.34
CA ASP A 334 11.23 17.79 23.68
C ASP A 334 11.24 19.32 23.63
N LEU A 335 10.29 19.90 22.87
CA LEU A 335 10.15 21.34 22.69
C LEU A 335 10.07 22.05 24.04
N GLY A 336 10.84 23.13 24.21
CA GLY A 336 10.89 23.89 25.45
C GLY A 336 12.02 23.48 26.41
N THR A 337 12.72 22.37 26.12
CA THR A 337 13.91 21.93 26.85
C THR A 337 15.15 22.01 25.97
N ALA A 338 16.19 22.71 26.40
CA ALA A 338 17.47 22.71 25.69
C ALA A 338 18.13 21.34 25.79
N GLY A 339 18.69 20.85 24.68
CA GLY A 339 19.45 19.60 24.68
C GLY A 339 20.84 19.79 25.27
N ASP A 340 21.46 18.69 25.70
CA ASP A 340 22.83 18.65 26.20
C ASP A 340 23.75 17.72 25.39
N GLY A 341 23.22 17.08 24.34
CA GLY A 341 23.91 16.10 23.52
C GLY A 341 24.14 14.75 24.20
N SER A 342 23.58 14.53 25.40
CA SER A 342 23.68 13.26 26.11
C SER A 342 22.77 12.19 25.49
N ALA A 343 22.93 10.95 25.97
CA ALA A 343 22.00 9.88 25.65
C ALA A 343 20.54 10.26 25.96
N THR A 344 20.28 11.01 27.03
CA THR A 344 18.91 11.44 27.40
C THR A 344 18.31 12.51 26.48
N SER A 345 19.15 13.15 25.65
CA SER A 345 18.76 14.06 24.57
C SER A 345 18.98 13.44 23.17
N THR A 346 19.06 12.11 23.10
CA THR A 346 19.17 11.33 21.85
C THR A 346 17.90 10.51 21.62
N TYR A 347 17.32 10.64 20.44
CA TYR A 347 16.06 10.00 20.05
C TYR A 347 16.25 9.25 18.74
N LEU A 348 15.54 8.14 18.55
CA LEU A 348 15.48 7.44 17.27
C LEU A 348 14.08 7.52 16.70
N PHE A 349 13.96 7.64 15.39
CA PHE A 349 12.68 7.59 14.71
C PHE A 349 12.78 6.91 13.34
N ASP A 350 11.67 6.33 12.92
CA ASP A 350 11.58 5.48 11.75
C ASP A 350 10.13 5.34 11.26
N ASP A 351 9.92 4.77 10.08
CA ASP A 351 8.61 4.49 9.48
C ASP A 351 7.67 5.71 9.50
N VAL A 352 8.12 6.83 8.92
CA VAL A 352 7.29 8.02 8.74
C VAL A 352 6.30 7.73 7.62
N ILE A 353 5.04 7.47 7.98
CA ILE A 353 4.00 7.04 7.05
C ILE A 353 2.88 8.06 7.03
N GLN A 354 2.54 8.53 5.82
CA GLN A 354 1.30 9.26 5.59
C GLN A 354 0.19 8.28 5.24
N SER A 355 -0.87 8.29 6.03
CA SER A 355 -2.02 7.43 5.84
C SER A 355 -3.29 8.24 5.71
N ALA A 356 -4.27 7.66 5.02
CA ALA A 356 -5.66 8.03 5.31
C ALA A 356 -5.92 7.74 6.79
N VAL A 357 -6.85 8.45 7.40
CA VAL A 357 -7.32 8.11 8.74
C VAL A 357 -8.06 6.77 8.64
N SER A 358 -7.33 5.65 8.62
CA SER A 358 -7.88 4.30 8.53
C SER A 358 -8.27 3.88 9.94
N GLY A 359 -9.51 4.19 10.30
CA GLY A 359 -10.04 4.04 11.64
C GLY A 359 -11.28 4.88 11.94
N GLY A 360 -11.81 5.64 10.98
CA GLY A 360 -13.12 6.27 11.10
C GLY A 360 -13.69 6.52 9.72
N GLY A 361 -14.79 5.85 9.40
CA GLY A 361 -15.67 6.35 8.34
C GLY A 361 -16.11 7.78 8.68
N THR A 362 -16.32 8.58 7.64
CA THR A 362 -16.98 9.90 7.68
C THR A 362 -16.26 10.99 8.50
N SER A 363 -16.59 12.25 8.20
CA SER A 363 -16.37 13.37 9.13
C SER A 363 -16.67 12.90 10.56
N LEU A 364 -15.71 12.98 11.50
CA LEU A 364 -15.98 12.59 12.90
C LEU A 364 -17.24 13.31 13.35
N THR A 365 -18.22 12.55 13.83
CA THR A 365 -19.48 13.14 14.27
C THR A 365 -19.24 13.88 15.57
N GLN A 366 -19.79 15.09 15.67
CA GLN A 366 -19.78 15.86 16.91
C GLN A 366 -20.39 14.99 18.03
N MET A 367 -19.71 14.95 19.17
CA MET A 367 -20.09 14.14 20.32
C MET A 367 -21.49 14.47 20.86
N SER A 368 -22.26 13.44 21.26
CA SER A 368 -23.56 13.56 21.92
C SER A 368 -23.58 12.76 23.22
N LEU A 369 -24.43 13.13 24.18
CA LEU A 369 -24.64 12.28 25.37
C LEU A 369 -25.43 11.01 24.98
N PRO A 370 -25.13 9.84 25.61
CA PRO A 370 -24.08 9.61 26.60
C PRO A 370 -22.67 9.48 25.98
N LEU A 371 -21.64 9.83 26.75
CA LEU A 371 -20.23 9.66 26.35
C LEU A 371 -19.62 8.43 27.03
N THR A 372 -19.10 7.51 26.21
CA THR A 372 -18.35 6.33 26.67
C THR A 372 -16.89 6.31 26.18
N PHE A 373 -16.47 7.30 25.38
CA PHE A 373 -15.11 7.42 24.83
C PHE A 373 -14.62 6.26 23.93
N ASP A 374 -15.47 5.27 23.63
CA ASP A 374 -15.08 4.07 22.88
C ASP A 374 -15.17 4.22 21.36
N SER A 375 -16.05 5.11 20.87
CA SER A 375 -16.31 5.23 19.44
C SER A 375 -15.12 5.82 18.68
N ALA A 376 -14.64 5.08 17.67
CA ALA A 376 -13.59 5.57 16.79
C ALA A 376 -14.10 6.62 15.77
N THR A 377 -15.42 6.85 15.69
CA THR A 377 -16.04 7.77 14.71
C THR A 377 -16.55 9.08 15.33
N VAL A 378 -16.35 9.29 16.63
CA VAL A 378 -16.77 10.49 17.38
C VAL A 378 -15.53 11.30 17.79
N ASP A 379 -15.59 12.62 17.68
CA ASP A 379 -14.53 13.51 18.16
C ASP A 379 -14.66 13.73 19.68
N TYR A 380 -13.92 12.93 20.46
CA TYR A 380 -13.81 13.07 21.92
C TYR A 380 -12.63 13.97 22.31
N GLY A 381 -12.76 15.27 22.10
CA GLY A 381 -11.73 16.22 22.52
C GLY A 381 -11.73 16.50 24.03
N LEU A 382 -10.52 16.63 24.60
CA LEU A 382 -10.28 17.03 25.99
C LEU A 382 -9.31 18.21 26.02
N ILE A 383 -9.73 19.31 26.63
CA ILE A 383 -8.90 20.52 26.78
C ILE A 383 -8.66 20.74 28.27
N GLY A 384 -7.47 20.34 28.73
CA GLY A 384 -7.05 20.53 30.11
C GLY A 384 -6.67 22.00 30.40
N PHE A 385 -6.88 22.43 31.64
CA PHE A 385 -6.55 23.79 32.08
C PHE A 385 -6.16 23.82 33.56
N GLY A 386 -5.44 24.89 33.96
CA GLY A 386 -5.09 25.16 35.35
C GLY A 386 -4.11 24.14 35.95
N GLY A 387 -3.27 23.50 35.12
CA GLY A 387 -2.34 22.44 35.53
C GLY A 387 -2.85 21.02 35.28
N ALA A 388 -3.87 20.85 34.42
CA ALA A 388 -4.44 19.58 34.00
C ALA A 388 -4.31 19.29 32.49
N GLU A 389 -3.34 19.92 31.83
CA GLU A 389 -3.13 19.94 30.37
C GLU A 389 -2.83 18.56 29.77
N ALA A 390 -2.42 17.57 30.58
CA ALA A 390 -2.16 16.20 30.16
C ALA A 390 -3.43 15.31 30.12
N SER A 391 -4.62 15.92 30.02
CA SER A 391 -5.89 15.19 29.93
C SER A 391 -6.02 14.52 28.56
N THR A 392 -6.30 13.22 28.54
CA THR A 392 -6.26 12.38 27.33
C THR A 392 -7.29 11.25 27.42
N VAL A 393 -7.76 10.76 26.27
CA VAL A 393 -8.52 9.51 26.22
C VAL A 393 -7.53 8.34 26.19
N VAL A 394 -7.68 7.40 27.11
CA VAL A 394 -6.79 6.24 27.27
C VAL A 394 -7.60 4.96 27.42
N VAL A 395 -6.97 3.81 27.28
CA VAL A 395 -7.59 2.52 27.63
C VAL A 395 -7.86 2.49 29.14
N ASP A 396 -9.04 2.01 29.55
CA ASP A 396 -9.41 1.85 30.95
C ASP A 396 -8.38 0.97 31.67
N PRO A 397 -7.74 1.45 32.75
CA PRO A 397 -6.71 0.70 33.46
C PRO A 397 -7.24 -0.57 34.14
N THR A 398 -8.56 -0.72 34.25
CA THR A 398 -9.24 -1.88 34.85
C THR A 398 -9.93 -2.77 33.82
N LEU A 399 -10.06 -2.33 32.56
CA LEU A 399 -10.77 -3.04 31.50
C LEU A 399 -10.19 -2.70 30.11
N SER A 400 -9.28 -3.52 29.59
CA SER A 400 -8.53 -3.21 28.37
C SER A 400 -9.36 -3.03 27.09
N THR A 401 -10.63 -3.42 27.10
CA THR A 401 -11.58 -3.27 25.98
C THR A 401 -12.38 -1.96 26.03
N ASN A 402 -12.24 -1.18 27.10
CA ASN A 402 -12.94 0.08 27.34
C ASN A 402 -11.97 1.26 27.22
N LYS A 403 -12.45 2.43 26.79
CA LYS A 403 -11.69 3.68 26.84
C LYS A 403 -12.31 4.65 27.84
N VAL A 404 -11.46 5.44 28.48
CA VAL A 404 -11.87 6.40 29.51
C VAL A 404 -11.11 7.70 29.33
N ALA A 405 -11.66 8.80 29.83
CA ALA A 405 -10.95 10.06 29.92
C ALA A 405 -10.05 10.07 31.16
N LYS A 406 -8.74 10.26 30.96
CA LYS A 406 -7.72 10.45 32.01
C LYS A 406 -7.50 11.94 32.24
N VAL A 407 -7.49 12.35 33.50
CA VAL A 407 -7.16 13.71 33.94
C VAL A 407 -5.97 13.65 34.89
N VAL A 408 -4.87 14.33 34.55
CA VAL A 408 -3.70 14.43 35.42
C VAL A 408 -3.66 15.82 36.01
N LYS A 409 -3.89 15.96 37.31
CA LYS A 409 -3.74 17.20 38.04
C LYS A 409 -2.29 17.27 38.54
N SER A 410 -1.48 18.12 37.92
CA SER A 410 -0.03 18.25 38.23
C SER A 410 0.22 18.78 39.64
N ALA A 411 1.46 18.66 40.13
CA ALA A 411 1.87 19.25 41.40
C ALA A 411 1.78 20.79 41.42
N ALA A 412 1.76 21.45 40.26
CA ALA A 412 1.58 22.90 40.13
C ALA A 412 0.12 23.30 39.92
N ALA A 413 -0.82 22.34 39.94
CA ALA A 413 -2.20 22.61 39.56
C ALA A 413 -2.92 23.57 40.51
N GLU A 414 -3.72 24.45 39.92
CA GLU A 414 -4.52 25.45 40.60
C GLU A 414 -5.74 24.84 41.31
N LEU A 415 -6.38 25.64 42.17
CA LEU A 415 -7.60 25.25 42.91
C LEU A 415 -8.75 24.81 41.99
N TRP A 416 -8.76 25.34 40.76
CA TRP A 416 -9.78 25.17 39.73
C TRP A 416 -9.30 24.33 38.54
N ALA A 417 -8.21 23.57 38.66
CA ALA A 417 -7.73 22.72 37.56
C ALA A 417 -8.78 21.68 37.13
N GLY A 418 -8.93 21.49 35.81
CA GLY A 418 -9.94 20.59 35.25
C GLY A 418 -9.74 20.35 33.76
N THR A 419 -10.69 19.66 33.15
CA THR A 419 -10.73 19.45 31.70
C THR A 419 -12.11 19.77 31.15
N THR A 420 -12.14 20.41 30.00
CA THR A 420 -13.35 20.61 29.20
C THR A 420 -13.51 19.45 28.24
N ILE A 421 -14.74 18.97 28.07
CA ILE A 421 -15.12 17.95 27.09
C ILE A 421 -15.68 18.67 25.85
N SER A 422 -14.92 18.70 24.76
CA SER A 422 -15.23 19.52 23.57
C SER A 422 -14.42 19.07 22.36
N ALA A 423 -15.10 18.85 21.23
CA ALA A 423 -14.51 18.56 19.92
C ALA A 423 -13.84 19.82 19.34
N ALA A 424 -12.53 19.82 19.14
CA ALA A 424 -11.72 21.02 18.82
C ALA A 424 -11.97 22.25 19.74
N ALA A 425 -11.10 23.25 19.69
CA ALA A 425 -11.33 24.48 20.45
C ALA A 425 -12.51 25.26 19.84
N GLY A 426 -13.71 25.16 20.45
CA GLY A 426 -14.86 26.01 20.12
C GLY A 426 -16.19 25.31 19.82
N LEU A 427 -16.29 23.98 19.88
CA LEU A 427 -17.56 23.26 19.65
C LEU A 427 -18.13 22.62 20.93
N GLY A 428 -19.46 22.57 21.05
CA GLY A 428 -20.19 21.82 22.09
C GLY A 428 -20.52 20.38 21.69
N PHE A 429 -21.48 19.78 22.38
CA PHE A 429 -22.22 18.58 22.00
C PHE A 429 -23.09 18.86 20.77
N SER A 430 -23.38 17.82 19.99
CA SER A 430 -24.24 17.93 18.80
C SER A 430 -25.71 18.27 19.12
N SER A 431 -26.10 18.13 20.38
CA SER A 431 -27.43 18.45 20.89
C SER A 431 -27.33 19.03 22.29
N ALA A 432 -28.20 19.99 22.60
CA ALA A 432 -28.32 20.55 23.94
C ALA A 432 -28.62 19.46 24.98
N ILE A 433 -28.06 19.62 26.17
CA ILE A 433 -28.39 18.82 27.35
C ILE A 433 -29.85 19.12 27.70
N PRO A 434 -30.74 18.12 27.73
CA PRO A 434 -32.19 18.34 27.74
C PRO A 434 -32.74 18.62 29.15
N PHE A 435 -32.22 19.65 29.82
CA PHE A 435 -32.71 20.07 31.12
C PHE A 435 -34.18 20.51 31.06
N THR A 436 -34.97 20.04 32.03
CA THR A 436 -36.34 20.49 32.25
C THR A 436 -36.57 20.69 33.76
N ALA A 437 -37.70 21.29 34.14
CA ALA A 437 -38.03 21.49 35.55
C ALA A 437 -38.09 20.16 36.36
N SER A 438 -38.36 19.03 35.70
CA SER A 438 -38.39 17.69 36.33
C SER A 438 -37.17 16.83 36.03
N ALA A 439 -36.27 17.27 35.14
CA ALA A 439 -35.07 16.54 34.74
C ALA A 439 -33.84 17.46 34.79
N THR A 440 -33.16 17.48 35.95
CA THR A 440 -32.04 18.38 36.26
C THR A 440 -30.73 17.65 36.57
N LYS A 441 -30.66 16.35 36.27
CA LYS A 441 -29.58 15.47 36.72
C LYS A 441 -28.71 14.99 35.57
N MET A 442 -27.42 14.88 35.82
CA MET A 442 -26.46 14.14 35.00
C MET A 442 -25.70 13.16 35.88
N ASN A 443 -25.10 12.14 35.29
CA ASN A 443 -24.22 11.22 35.99
C ASN A 443 -22.91 11.03 35.24
N VAL A 444 -21.85 10.76 36.01
CA VAL A 444 -20.50 10.51 35.50
C VAL A 444 -19.88 9.40 36.32
N ARG A 445 -19.35 8.38 35.68
CA ARG A 445 -18.55 7.36 36.33
C ARG A 445 -17.13 7.87 36.51
N VAL A 446 -16.63 7.88 37.74
CA VAL A 446 -15.30 8.42 38.06
C VAL A 446 -14.46 7.42 38.83
N TRP A 447 -13.15 7.46 38.61
CA TRP A 447 -12.16 6.79 39.44
C TRP A 447 -11.26 7.84 40.06
N SER A 448 -11.03 7.72 41.37
CA SER A 448 -10.13 8.61 42.11
C SER A 448 -9.24 7.80 43.04
N PRO A 449 -7.95 8.14 43.18
CA PRO A 449 -7.07 7.51 44.15
C PRO A 449 -7.44 7.87 45.60
N THR A 450 -8.24 8.93 45.81
CA THR A 450 -8.57 9.47 47.13
C THR A 450 -10.09 9.60 47.29
N ALA A 451 -10.64 9.08 48.39
CA ALA A 451 -12.03 9.31 48.80
C ALA A 451 -12.19 10.66 49.51
N GLY A 452 -13.40 11.19 49.56
CA GLY A 452 -13.75 12.46 50.21
C GLY A 452 -13.48 13.70 49.37
N ILE A 453 -12.99 13.56 48.13
CA ILE A 453 -12.73 14.69 47.24
C ILE A 453 -14.02 15.22 46.63
N LYS A 454 -14.07 16.54 46.40
CA LYS A 454 -15.13 17.18 45.62
C LYS A 454 -14.81 17.09 44.13
N VAL A 455 -15.75 16.58 43.36
CA VAL A 455 -15.75 16.67 41.90
C VAL A 455 -16.81 17.69 41.53
N ARG A 456 -16.43 18.71 40.78
CA ARG A 456 -17.35 19.72 40.27
C ARG A 456 -17.62 19.46 38.78
N LEU A 457 -18.87 19.60 38.37
CA LEU A 457 -19.28 19.53 36.97
C LEU A 457 -19.92 20.86 36.59
N LYS A 458 -19.36 21.50 35.56
CA LYS A 458 -19.87 22.72 34.94
C LYS A 458 -20.50 22.35 33.61
N VAL A 459 -21.68 22.91 33.32
CA VAL A 459 -22.26 22.91 31.98
C VAL A 459 -22.47 24.35 31.52
N GLU A 460 -22.24 24.59 30.23
CA GLU A 460 -22.27 25.92 29.63
C GLU A 460 -22.77 25.88 28.18
N ASP A 461 -23.18 27.02 27.67
CA ASP A 461 -23.39 27.26 26.23
C ASP A 461 -22.02 27.46 25.56
N HIS A 462 -21.72 26.69 24.51
CA HIS A 462 -20.44 26.84 23.82
C HIS A 462 -20.28 28.19 23.13
N ASN A 463 -21.36 28.87 22.75
CA ASN A 463 -21.34 30.18 22.10
C ASN A 463 -21.32 31.35 23.09
N ASP A 464 -21.78 31.13 24.33
CA ASP A 464 -21.81 32.14 25.39
C ASP A 464 -21.46 31.53 26.76
N ASN A 465 -20.19 31.63 27.14
CA ASN A 465 -19.70 31.06 28.40
C ASN A 465 -20.25 31.76 29.67
N THR A 466 -21.03 32.83 29.53
CA THR A 466 -21.76 33.44 30.65
C THR A 466 -23.05 32.67 30.97
N HIS A 467 -23.57 31.88 30.04
CA HIS A 467 -24.66 30.94 30.25
C HIS A 467 -24.11 29.63 30.81
N THR A 468 -24.00 29.55 32.13
CA THR A 468 -23.44 28.38 32.81
C THR A 468 -24.15 28.06 34.13
N VAL A 469 -24.14 26.78 34.50
CA VAL A 469 -24.45 26.31 35.85
C VAL A 469 -23.43 25.25 36.28
N GLU A 470 -23.12 25.22 37.57
CA GLU A 470 -22.17 24.29 38.19
C GLU A 470 -22.82 23.56 39.35
N THR A 471 -22.47 22.29 39.55
CA THR A 471 -22.86 21.54 40.75
C THR A 471 -21.73 20.59 41.16
N GLU A 472 -21.81 20.03 42.36
CA GLU A 472 -20.74 19.23 42.96
C GLU A 472 -21.27 17.89 43.48
N ALA A 473 -20.43 16.87 43.33
CA ALA A 473 -20.61 15.56 43.95
C ALA A 473 -19.33 15.18 44.72
N THR A 474 -19.46 14.26 45.68
CA THR A 474 -18.33 13.83 46.51
C THR A 474 -18.02 12.37 46.20
N VAL A 475 -16.75 12.10 45.90
CA VAL A 475 -16.28 10.71 45.78
C VAL A 475 -16.24 10.09 47.18
N THR A 476 -16.86 8.93 47.36
CA THR A 476 -16.89 8.22 48.65
C THR A 476 -15.99 6.99 48.67
N THR A 477 -15.51 6.53 47.52
CA THR A 477 -14.62 5.36 47.39
C THR A 477 -13.24 5.75 46.85
N ALA A 478 -12.17 5.31 47.50
CA ALA A 478 -10.80 5.50 47.03
C ALA A 478 -10.36 4.32 46.18
N SER A 479 -9.57 4.57 45.14
CA SER A 479 -8.98 3.56 44.25
C SER A 479 -10.00 2.60 43.62
N GLY A 480 -11.21 3.09 43.37
CA GLY A 480 -12.30 2.34 42.75
C GLY A 480 -13.19 3.24 41.90
N TRP A 481 -13.89 2.63 40.94
CA TRP A 481 -14.88 3.30 40.11
C TRP A 481 -16.17 3.55 40.90
N GLN A 482 -16.73 4.76 40.76
CA GLN A 482 -17.99 5.17 41.37
C GLN A 482 -18.77 6.06 40.39
N THR A 483 -20.06 5.81 40.21
CA THR A 483 -20.94 6.73 39.50
C THR A 483 -21.39 7.86 40.42
N LEU A 484 -21.07 9.09 40.06
CA LEU A 484 -21.51 10.30 40.74
C LEU A 484 -22.74 10.87 40.04
N GLU A 485 -23.73 11.28 40.84
CA GLU A 485 -24.89 12.04 40.36
C GLU A 485 -24.67 13.54 40.62
N PHE A 486 -24.87 14.35 39.58
CA PHE A 486 -24.78 15.80 39.59
C PHE A 486 -26.18 16.37 39.38
N ASN A 487 -26.73 17.06 40.38
CA ASN A 487 -28.05 17.67 40.29
C ASN A 487 -27.94 19.20 40.13
N PHE A 488 -28.19 19.68 38.92
CA PHE A 488 -28.09 21.11 38.58
C PHE A 488 -29.22 21.98 39.15
N ALA A 489 -30.27 21.37 39.72
CA ALA A 489 -31.21 22.10 40.58
C ALA A 489 -30.58 22.54 41.92
N ASN A 490 -29.47 21.90 42.30
CA ASN A 490 -28.68 22.19 43.48
C ASN A 490 -27.34 22.79 43.03
N GLN A 491 -27.34 24.04 42.57
CA GLN A 491 -26.13 24.68 42.09
C GLN A 491 -25.08 24.85 43.19
N ALA A 492 -23.80 24.86 42.81
CA ALA A 492 -22.70 25.12 43.71
C ALA A 492 -22.81 26.54 44.30
N THR A 493 -22.35 26.72 45.55
CA THR A 493 -22.39 28.05 46.19
C THR A 493 -21.54 29.05 45.41
N GLY A 494 -22.12 30.21 45.10
CA GLY A 494 -21.45 31.28 44.36
C GLY A 494 -21.60 31.20 42.83
N THR A 495 -22.36 30.23 42.30
CA THR A 495 -22.62 30.12 40.86
C THR A 495 -24.08 30.45 40.52
N ALA A 496 -24.36 30.75 39.25
CA ALA A 496 -25.73 31.00 38.80
C ALA A 496 -26.60 29.73 38.97
N ALA A 497 -27.90 29.92 39.21
CA ALA A 497 -28.88 28.83 39.24
C ALA A 497 -29.15 28.33 37.80
N LEU A 498 -29.59 27.05 37.67
CA LEU A 498 -30.00 26.49 36.39
C LEU A 498 -31.11 27.35 35.76
N ASN A 499 -30.83 27.93 34.60
CA ASN A 499 -31.79 28.68 33.81
C ASN A 499 -32.18 27.85 32.58
N LEU A 500 -33.43 27.38 32.54
CA LEU A 500 -33.96 26.54 31.45
C LEU A 500 -34.16 27.31 30.12
N ALA A 501 -33.96 28.63 30.10
CA ALA A 501 -33.95 29.42 28.88
C ALA A 501 -32.60 29.39 28.13
N PHE A 502 -31.54 28.92 28.78
CA PHE A 502 -30.21 28.80 28.17
C PHE A 502 -30.02 27.44 27.49
N VAL A 503 -29.17 27.42 26.47
CA VAL A 503 -28.79 26.20 25.75
C VAL A 503 -27.47 25.71 26.34
N TYR A 504 -27.52 24.64 27.14
CA TYR A 504 -26.29 24.03 27.66
C TYR A 504 -25.89 22.91 26.73
N ASP A 505 -24.73 23.02 26.11
CA ASP A 505 -24.22 22.01 25.19
C ASP A 505 -22.71 21.80 25.35
N LYS A 506 -22.12 22.20 26.47
CA LYS A 506 -20.71 21.95 26.75
C LYS A 506 -20.51 21.63 28.21
N ALA A 507 -19.56 20.75 28.53
CA ALA A 507 -19.28 20.33 29.90
C ALA A 507 -17.79 20.43 30.27
N SER A 508 -17.51 20.79 31.51
CA SER A 508 -16.16 20.76 32.11
C SER A 508 -16.20 20.10 33.48
N ILE A 509 -15.21 19.23 33.75
CA ILE A 509 -15.11 18.47 35.01
C ILE A 509 -13.84 18.85 35.76
N PHE A 510 -13.97 18.99 37.08
CA PHE A 510 -12.90 19.46 37.96
C PHE A 510 -12.71 18.46 39.09
N PHE A 511 -11.55 17.81 39.15
CA PHE A 511 -11.23 16.84 40.19
C PHE A 511 -10.56 17.50 41.38
N ASN A 512 -11.01 17.09 42.58
CA ASN A 512 -10.54 17.62 43.85
C ASN A 512 -10.60 19.16 43.89
N PHE A 513 -11.76 19.69 43.51
CA PHE A 513 -12.01 21.11 43.37
C PHE A 513 -11.79 21.84 44.71
N GLY A 514 -11.10 22.98 44.67
CA GLY A 514 -10.76 23.75 45.87
C GLY A 514 -9.47 23.30 46.59
N VAL A 515 -8.70 22.35 46.02
CA VAL A 515 -7.40 21.91 46.57
C VAL A 515 -6.32 22.02 45.50
N THR A 516 -5.20 22.71 45.79
CA THR A 516 -4.08 22.85 44.83
C THR A 516 -3.28 21.56 44.71
N GLY A 517 -2.60 21.40 43.57
CA GLY A 517 -1.60 20.36 43.35
C GLY A 517 -0.46 20.41 44.36
N ALA A 518 -0.08 21.59 44.84
CA ALA A 518 0.96 21.75 45.85
C ALA A 518 0.58 21.07 47.18
N THR A 519 -0.72 21.02 47.49
CA THR A 519 -1.24 20.37 48.71
C THR A 519 -1.50 18.88 48.49
N ALA A 520 -2.10 18.51 47.36
CA ALA A 520 -2.52 17.14 47.07
C ALA A 520 -1.40 16.25 46.48
N GLY A 521 -0.33 16.86 45.96
CA GLY A 521 0.61 16.23 45.05
C GLY A 521 0.00 16.01 43.65
N GLU A 522 0.81 15.55 42.70
CA GLU A 522 0.29 15.12 41.40
C GLU A 522 -0.64 13.91 41.56
N LYS A 523 -1.83 13.99 40.96
CA LYS A 523 -2.84 12.92 41.01
C LYS A 523 -3.44 12.66 39.63
N THR A 524 -3.66 11.39 39.35
CA THR A 524 -4.38 10.94 38.15
C THR A 524 -5.80 10.53 38.54
N TYR A 525 -6.77 11.00 37.78
CA TYR A 525 -8.18 10.65 37.87
C TYR A 525 -8.65 10.09 36.54
N TYR A 526 -9.74 9.33 36.55
CA TYR A 526 -10.40 8.87 35.33
C TYR A 526 -11.89 9.16 35.40
N PHE A 527 -12.52 9.40 34.25
CA PHE A 527 -13.96 9.42 34.13
C PHE A 527 -14.45 8.79 32.84
N ASP A 528 -15.68 8.32 32.89
CA ASP A 528 -16.37 7.58 31.85
C ASP A 528 -17.89 7.73 32.02
N ASP A 529 -18.67 7.21 31.08
CA ASP A 529 -20.14 7.11 31.15
C ASP A 529 -20.82 8.45 31.51
N VAL A 530 -20.50 9.53 30.79
CA VAL A 530 -21.13 10.85 31.02
C VAL A 530 -22.51 10.86 30.41
N ALA A 531 -23.57 10.90 31.21
CA ALA A 531 -24.94 10.78 30.72
C ALA A 531 -25.90 11.81 31.34
N PHE A 532 -26.96 12.13 30.61
CA PHE A 532 -28.10 12.88 31.14
C PHE A 532 -29.08 11.93 31.84
N GLY A 533 -29.61 12.34 32.99
CA GLY A 533 -30.50 11.55 33.84
C GLY A 533 -29.91 11.22 35.21
N ALA A 534 -30.74 10.65 36.08
CA ALA A 534 -30.33 10.17 37.40
C ALA A 534 -29.37 8.99 37.27
N ALA A 535 -28.48 8.82 38.26
CA ALA A 535 -27.61 7.64 38.30
C ALA A 535 -28.48 6.37 38.42
N PRO A 536 -28.19 5.29 37.66
CA PRO A 536 -28.87 4.02 37.84
C PRO A 536 -28.78 3.57 39.31
N THR A 537 -29.90 3.16 39.90
CA THR A 537 -29.94 2.73 41.30
C THR A 537 -29.04 1.51 41.49
N THR A 538 -27.95 1.71 42.26
CA THR A 538 -26.95 0.75 42.76
C THR A 538 -27.23 -0.73 42.45
N GLY A 539 -26.89 -1.10 41.22
CA GLY A 539 -26.41 -2.42 40.83
C GLY A 539 -25.33 -2.14 39.82
N THR A 540 -24.14 -2.71 40.01
CA THR A 540 -23.07 -2.71 39.00
C THR A 540 -23.60 -3.43 37.76
N SER A 541 -24.36 -2.76 36.90
CA SER A 541 -24.94 -3.35 35.70
C SER A 541 -24.39 -2.59 34.51
N THR A 542 -23.33 -3.13 33.92
CA THR A 542 -22.98 -2.80 32.55
C THR A 542 -24.10 -3.32 31.65
N ALA A 543 -24.60 -2.49 30.72
CA ALA A 543 -25.44 -3.01 29.64
C ALA A 543 -24.68 -4.12 28.89
N PRO A 544 -25.38 -5.10 28.28
CA PRO A 544 -24.69 -6.20 27.63
C PRO A 544 -23.98 -5.76 26.34
N THR A 545 -22.92 -6.47 25.97
CA THR A 545 -22.25 -6.42 24.66
C THR A 545 -22.45 -7.75 23.92
N LEU A 546 -22.08 -7.82 22.64
CA LEU A 546 -21.94 -9.10 21.93
C LEU A 546 -20.50 -9.63 22.07
N PRO A 547 -20.29 -10.95 22.21
CA PRO A 547 -21.33 -12.00 22.29
C PRO A 547 -22.10 -11.97 23.62
N MET A 548 -23.38 -12.34 23.55
CA MET A 548 -24.30 -12.40 24.69
C MET A 548 -24.71 -13.85 24.93
N ASP A 549 -24.11 -14.47 25.94
CA ASP A 549 -24.28 -15.88 26.36
C ASP A 549 -25.20 -16.05 27.58
N PHE A 550 -25.73 -14.94 28.10
CA PHE A 550 -26.54 -14.86 29.31
C PHE A 550 -25.90 -15.39 30.60
N GLU A 551 -24.64 -15.78 30.66
CA GLU A 551 -24.08 -16.44 31.84
C GLU A 551 -23.65 -15.46 32.94
N SER A 552 -23.44 -14.18 32.60
CA SER A 552 -22.94 -13.20 33.56
C SER A 552 -23.91 -12.96 34.74
N SER A 553 -23.37 -13.02 35.95
CA SER A 553 -24.09 -12.66 37.19
C SER A 553 -24.04 -11.16 37.51
N THR A 554 -23.22 -10.39 36.79
CA THR A 554 -23.03 -8.95 37.01
C THR A 554 -23.77 -8.10 35.99
N ILE A 555 -24.09 -8.64 34.81
CA ILE A 555 -24.88 -7.93 33.79
C ILE A 555 -26.38 -8.11 34.10
N ALA A 556 -27.11 -7.01 34.35
CA ALA A 556 -28.56 -7.07 34.42
C ALA A 556 -29.12 -6.97 32.99
N TYR A 557 -29.27 -8.13 32.33
CA TYR A 557 -29.88 -8.26 31.00
C TYR A 557 -31.32 -7.73 31.01
N SER A 558 -31.47 -6.42 30.79
CA SER A 558 -32.71 -5.69 31.00
C SER A 558 -33.51 -5.60 29.71
N PHE A 559 -34.42 -6.54 29.52
CA PHE A 559 -35.32 -6.55 28.37
C PHE A 559 -36.55 -5.67 28.61
N VAL A 560 -36.91 -4.88 27.61
CA VAL A 560 -38.17 -4.13 27.55
C VAL A 560 -39.11 -4.86 26.60
N GLY A 561 -40.08 -5.57 27.18
CA GLY A 561 -41.15 -6.23 26.43
C GLY A 561 -42.14 -5.22 25.84
N PHE A 562 -42.75 -5.55 24.70
CA PHE A 562 -43.81 -4.76 24.09
C PHE A 562 -44.92 -5.63 23.50
N ASP A 563 -46.13 -5.08 23.47
CA ASP A 563 -47.33 -5.66 22.85
C ASP A 563 -47.67 -7.11 23.28
N GLY A 564 -47.28 -7.49 24.49
CA GLY A 564 -47.51 -8.83 25.06
C GLY A 564 -46.29 -9.75 25.03
N GLY A 565 -45.15 -9.29 24.50
CA GLY A 565 -43.88 -9.99 24.58
C GLY A 565 -43.17 -9.75 25.91
N ALA A 566 -42.63 -10.80 26.52
CA ALA A 566 -41.84 -10.71 27.74
C ALA A 566 -40.62 -11.62 27.67
N VAL A 567 -39.43 -11.07 27.96
CA VAL A 567 -38.18 -11.84 28.04
C VAL A 567 -37.64 -11.83 29.46
N THR A 568 -37.23 -13.00 29.96
CA THR A 568 -36.57 -13.17 31.26
C THR A 568 -35.35 -14.08 31.13
N LYS A 569 -34.27 -13.78 31.86
CA LYS A 569 -33.15 -14.72 32.04
C LYS A 569 -33.57 -15.78 33.06
N ILE A 570 -33.48 -17.05 32.69
CA ILE A 570 -33.85 -18.20 33.54
C ILE A 570 -32.73 -19.26 33.54
N ALA A 571 -32.76 -20.20 34.48
CA ALA A 571 -31.96 -21.41 34.38
C ALA A 571 -32.40 -22.23 33.15
N ASN A 572 -31.43 -22.77 32.40
CA ASN A 572 -31.69 -23.50 31.16
C ASN A 572 -32.41 -24.83 31.45
N PRO A 573 -33.70 -24.99 31.08
CA PRO A 573 -34.43 -26.25 31.31
C PRO A 573 -34.05 -27.34 30.31
N HIS A 574 -33.28 -27.01 29.27
CA HIS A 574 -32.93 -27.88 28.15
C HIS A 574 -31.43 -27.82 27.85
N SER A 575 -30.56 -27.96 28.86
CA SER A 575 -29.10 -27.89 28.75
C SER A 575 -28.45 -29.13 28.09
N THR A 576 -28.93 -29.51 26.91
CA THR A 576 -28.46 -30.67 26.12
C THR A 576 -28.29 -30.32 24.64
N GLY A 577 -27.55 -31.14 23.90
CA GLY A 577 -27.30 -30.90 22.48
C GLY A 577 -26.31 -29.76 22.25
N ILE A 578 -26.62 -28.85 21.31
CA ILE A 578 -25.72 -27.74 20.95
C ILE A 578 -25.69 -26.59 21.97
N ASN A 579 -26.61 -26.58 22.95
CA ASN A 579 -26.63 -25.60 24.01
C ASN A 579 -26.59 -26.29 25.39
N THR A 580 -25.47 -26.11 26.09
CA THR A 580 -25.21 -26.66 27.42
C THR A 580 -25.05 -25.57 28.48
N SER A 581 -25.48 -24.33 28.21
CA SER A 581 -25.39 -23.19 29.13
C SER A 581 -26.19 -23.42 30.41
N ALA A 582 -25.80 -22.75 31.50
CA ALA A 582 -26.53 -22.82 32.76
C ALA A 582 -27.77 -21.93 32.75
N THR A 583 -27.74 -20.80 32.03
CA THR A 583 -28.84 -19.86 31.90
C THR A 583 -29.13 -19.50 30.45
N VAL A 584 -30.39 -19.14 30.17
CA VAL A 584 -30.87 -18.76 28.82
C VAL A 584 -31.86 -17.61 28.94
N ALA A 585 -32.12 -16.92 27.83
CA ALA A 585 -33.26 -16.01 27.73
C ALA A 585 -34.52 -16.77 27.30
N GLN A 586 -35.60 -16.61 28.05
CA GLN A 586 -36.93 -17.13 27.73
C GLN A 586 -37.81 -15.99 27.22
N MET A 587 -38.31 -16.11 26.00
CA MET A 587 -39.35 -15.25 25.46
C MET A 587 -40.72 -15.92 25.60
N VAL A 588 -41.65 -15.27 26.28
CA VAL A 588 -43.08 -15.63 26.29
C VAL A 588 -43.84 -14.62 25.44
N LYS A 589 -44.49 -15.13 24.38
CA LYS A 589 -45.40 -14.33 23.57
C LYS A 589 -46.81 -14.48 24.15
N GLY A 590 -47.21 -13.52 24.98
CA GLY A 590 -48.52 -13.47 25.64
C GLY A 590 -49.65 -13.03 24.71
N ALA A 591 -50.87 -13.00 25.25
CA ALA A 591 -52.04 -12.43 24.58
C ALA A 591 -51.77 -10.96 24.22
N GLY A 592 -51.74 -10.65 22.93
CA GLY A 592 -51.25 -9.37 22.44
C GLY A 592 -51.27 -9.28 20.92
N GLN A 593 -50.40 -8.45 20.35
CA GLN A 593 -50.38 -8.22 18.90
C GLN A 593 -49.54 -9.28 18.16
N PRO A 594 -49.81 -9.53 16.86
CA PRO A 594 -49.01 -10.45 16.04
C PRO A 594 -47.51 -10.14 15.96
N TRP A 595 -47.10 -8.91 16.28
CA TRP A 595 -45.71 -8.44 16.29
C TRP A 595 -45.10 -8.33 17.69
N ALA A 596 -45.76 -8.87 18.72
CA ALA A 596 -45.26 -8.84 20.10
C ALA A 596 -43.82 -9.36 20.22
N GLY A 597 -42.98 -8.63 20.94
CA GLY A 597 -41.54 -8.85 21.01
C GLY A 597 -40.91 -8.26 22.26
N ALA A 598 -39.57 -8.27 22.30
CA ALA A 598 -38.82 -7.58 23.33
C ALA A 598 -37.56 -6.93 22.76
N LYS A 599 -37.15 -5.83 23.39
CA LYS A 599 -35.96 -5.05 23.05
C LYS A 599 -34.94 -5.13 24.17
N ILE A 600 -33.66 -5.20 23.85
CA ILE A 600 -32.56 -4.98 24.79
C ILE A 600 -31.66 -3.86 24.27
N VAL A 601 -31.21 -3.00 25.19
CA VAL A 601 -30.26 -1.91 24.89
C VAL A 601 -28.85 -2.43 25.17
N MET A 602 -27.96 -2.27 24.20
CA MET A 602 -26.56 -2.68 24.26
C MET A 602 -25.70 -1.58 24.90
N ALA A 603 -24.53 -1.95 25.42
CA ALA A 603 -23.59 -0.96 25.96
C ALA A 603 -23.08 0.04 24.92
N SER A 604 -23.02 -0.39 23.66
CA SER A 604 -22.65 0.44 22.51
C SER A 604 -23.37 -0.05 21.26
N ALA A 605 -23.40 0.79 20.23
CA ALA A 605 -23.97 0.41 18.94
C ALA A 605 -23.24 -0.80 18.35
N VAL A 606 -24.01 -1.72 17.76
CA VAL A 606 -23.46 -2.97 17.21
C VAL A 606 -22.72 -2.66 15.91
N ASP A 607 -21.44 -3.05 15.84
CA ASP A 607 -20.56 -2.73 14.70
C ASP A 607 -20.71 -3.74 13.55
N PHE A 608 -21.47 -3.37 12.52
CA PHE A 608 -21.67 -4.14 11.29
C PHE A 608 -20.65 -3.81 10.19
N SER A 609 -19.56 -3.08 10.47
CA SER A 609 -18.55 -2.75 9.46
C SER A 609 -17.79 -3.97 8.97
N THR A 610 -17.42 -4.86 9.88
CA THR A 610 -16.57 -6.04 9.61
C THR A 610 -17.27 -7.38 9.90
N LYS A 611 -18.34 -7.37 10.70
CA LYS A 611 -19.05 -8.58 11.14
C LYS A 611 -20.55 -8.47 10.88
N LYS A 612 -21.00 -8.94 9.71
CA LYS A 612 -22.40 -8.83 9.27
C LYS A 612 -23.27 -10.06 9.51
N LEU A 613 -22.74 -11.07 10.20
CA LEU A 613 -23.48 -12.28 10.54
C LEU A 613 -23.85 -12.29 12.03
N ILE A 614 -25.12 -12.48 12.35
CA ILE A 614 -25.57 -12.78 13.72
C ILE A 614 -25.97 -14.24 13.78
N LYS A 615 -25.49 -14.95 14.81
CA LYS A 615 -25.87 -16.32 15.13
C LYS A 615 -26.56 -16.35 16.47
N ILE A 616 -27.63 -17.13 16.59
CA ILE A 616 -28.41 -17.27 17.82
C ILE A 616 -28.82 -18.73 17.95
N LYS A 617 -28.57 -19.35 19.09
CA LYS A 617 -29.16 -20.66 19.39
C LYS A 617 -30.59 -20.45 19.87
N VAL A 618 -31.53 -21.15 19.25
CA VAL A 618 -32.96 -21.06 19.54
C VAL A 618 -33.52 -22.45 19.82
N TRP A 619 -34.39 -22.54 20.81
CA TRP A 619 -35.20 -23.71 21.10
C TRP A 619 -36.68 -23.32 21.07
N SER A 620 -37.51 -24.16 20.44
CA SER A 620 -38.96 -23.98 20.40
C SER A 620 -39.66 -25.32 20.57
N PRO A 621 -40.81 -25.37 21.25
CA PRO A 621 -41.61 -26.60 21.37
C PRO A 621 -42.38 -26.95 20.10
N VAL A 622 -42.34 -26.10 19.06
CA VAL A 622 -43.05 -26.30 17.78
C VAL A 622 -42.10 -26.02 16.62
N ALA A 623 -42.07 -26.92 15.63
CA ALA A 623 -41.31 -26.72 14.39
C ALA A 623 -41.96 -25.64 13.50
N GLY A 624 -41.17 -25.04 12.61
CA GLY A 624 -41.58 -23.99 11.67
C GLY A 624 -41.59 -22.57 12.24
N LYS A 625 -41.38 -22.40 13.55
CA LYS A 625 -41.38 -21.09 14.21
C LYS A 625 -40.15 -20.27 13.82
N LYS A 626 -40.37 -19.01 13.43
CA LYS A 626 -39.31 -18.09 12.97
C LYS A 626 -38.96 -17.06 14.03
N LEU A 627 -37.78 -16.46 13.89
CA LEU A 627 -37.35 -15.29 14.64
C LEU A 627 -37.06 -14.17 13.65
N LEU A 628 -37.73 -13.02 13.81
CA LEU A 628 -37.32 -11.77 13.21
C LEU A 628 -36.35 -11.07 14.17
N LEU A 629 -35.14 -10.79 13.68
CA LEU A 629 -34.15 -10.02 14.38
C LEU A 629 -34.07 -8.62 13.78
N LYS A 630 -34.21 -7.59 14.62
CA LYS A 630 -34.21 -6.19 14.19
C LYS A 630 -33.25 -5.34 15.02
N PHE A 631 -32.60 -4.38 14.38
CA PHE A 631 -31.69 -3.42 15.00
C PHE A 631 -32.22 -1.99 14.83
N GLU A 632 -32.22 -1.22 15.93
CA GLU A 632 -32.68 0.18 15.97
C GLU A 632 -31.75 1.05 16.83
N GLY A 633 -31.77 2.36 16.63
CA GLY A 633 -30.98 3.33 17.39
C GLY A 633 -30.95 4.68 16.67
N ALA A 634 -29.78 5.32 16.62
CA ALA A 634 -29.61 6.60 15.93
C ALA A 634 -29.56 6.45 14.39
N GLY A 635 -29.34 5.24 13.89
CA GLY A 635 -29.31 4.94 12.45
C GLY A 635 -30.67 4.52 11.88
N ALA A 636 -30.67 4.22 10.58
CA ALA A 636 -31.82 3.57 9.96
C ALA A 636 -32.01 2.17 10.56
N ALA A 637 -33.26 1.81 10.87
CA ALA A 637 -33.59 0.48 11.35
C ALA A 637 -33.42 -0.55 10.22
N PHE A 638 -32.95 -1.75 10.58
CA PHE A 638 -32.85 -2.87 9.64
C PHE A 638 -33.15 -4.20 10.33
N GLU A 639 -33.65 -5.17 9.57
CA GLU A 639 -34.18 -6.43 10.10
C GLU A 639 -33.99 -7.60 9.14
N LYS A 640 -33.94 -8.81 9.70
CA LYS A 640 -33.89 -10.06 8.93
C LYS A 640 -34.62 -11.17 9.66
N GLU A 641 -35.43 -11.93 8.93
CA GLU A 641 -36.16 -13.08 9.47
C GLU A 641 -35.38 -14.38 9.24
N SER A 642 -35.41 -15.27 10.22
CA SER A 642 -34.77 -16.59 10.14
C SER A 642 -35.55 -17.54 9.24
N VAL A 643 -34.88 -18.60 8.78
CA VAL A 643 -35.59 -19.83 8.44
C VAL A 643 -36.23 -20.39 9.71
N GLY A 644 -37.43 -20.97 9.60
CA GLY A 644 -38.12 -21.53 10.76
C GLY A 644 -37.30 -22.66 11.40
N VAL A 645 -37.41 -22.84 12.71
CA VAL A 645 -36.77 -23.98 13.40
C VAL A 645 -37.29 -25.29 12.82
N THR A 646 -36.39 -26.18 12.45
CA THR A 646 -36.72 -27.38 11.65
C THR A 646 -37.28 -28.52 12.49
N ALA A 647 -36.95 -28.57 13.78
CA ALA A 647 -37.40 -29.58 14.72
C ALA A 647 -38.00 -28.94 15.99
N ALA A 648 -39.11 -29.51 16.45
CA ALA A 648 -39.69 -29.17 17.74
C ALA A 648 -38.87 -29.76 18.88
N ASN A 649 -38.82 -29.06 20.01
CA ASN A 649 -38.17 -29.48 21.25
C ASN A 649 -36.65 -29.74 21.14
N ALA A 650 -35.97 -29.12 20.17
CA ALA A 650 -34.52 -29.21 20.01
C ALA A 650 -33.89 -27.82 19.82
N TRP A 651 -32.65 -27.67 20.28
CA TRP A 651 -31.86 -26.46 20.02
C TRP A 651 -31.38 -26.46 18.57
N GLN A 652 -31.48 -25.31 17.91
CA GLN A 652 -30.98 -25.04 16.57
C GLN A 652 -30.24 -23.70 16.54
N GLU A 653 -29.08 -23.64 15.90
CA GLU A 653 -28.42 -22.37 15.60
C GLU A 653 -29.08 -21.72 14.36
N LEU A 654 -29.63 -20.53 14.54
CA LEU A 654 -30.16 -19.69 13.47
C LEU A 654 -29.10 -18.67 13.08
N SER A 655 -28.98 -18.40 11.78
CA SER A 655 -28.01 -17.45 11.22
C SER A 655 -28.72 -16.34 10.44
N PHE A 656 -28.32 -15.10 10.70
CA PHE A 656 -28.86 -13.87 10.11
C PHE A 656 -27.74 -13.10 9.41
N ASP A 657 -27.66 -13.23 8.08
CA ASP A 657 -26.66 -12.54 7.27
C ASP A 657 -27.17 -11.17 6.77
N PHE A 658 -26.58 -10.09 7.25
CA PHE A 658 -26.95 -8.71 6.89
C PHE A 658 -26.13 -8.14 5.72
N THR A 659 -25.28 -8.94 5.04
CA THR A 659 -24.39 -8.46 3.98
C THR A 659 -25.12 -7.76 2.82
N GLY A 660 -26.31 -8.25 2.45
CA GLY A 660 -27.15 -7.69 1.38
C GLY A 660 -28.23 -6.71 1.85
N VAL A 661 -28.30 -6.37 3.14
CA VAL A 661 -29.34 -5.47 3.66
C VAL A 661 -28.88 -4.02 3.49
N ALA A 662 -29.64 -3.24 2.73
CA ALA A 662 -29.35 -1.82 2.55
C ALA A 662 -29.59 -1.04 3.86
N GLY A 663 -28.76 -0.03 4.14
CA GLY A 663 -28.91 0.82 5.32
C GLY A 663 -28.38 0.22 6.63
N VAL A 664 -27.73 -0.95 6.60
CA VAL A 664 -26.99 -1.50 7.75
C VAL A 664 -25.91 -0.51 8.17
N ASN A 665 -25.86 -0.20 9.46
CA ASN A 665 -25.03 0.85 10.03
C ASN A 665 -24.56 0.47 11.45
N ASN A 666 -23.63 1.26 11.96
CA ASN A 666 -23.02 1.08 13.28
C ASN A 666 -23.59 2.06 14.32
N LEU A 667 -24.81 2.53 14.11
CA LEU A 667 -25.47 3.54 14.95
C LEU A 667 -26.63 2.96 15.76
N ASN A 668 -26.90 1.66 15.59
CA ASN A 668 -28.00 0.96 16.24
C ASN A 668 -27.51 0.18 17.47
N ASP A 669 -28.00 0.58 18.64
CA ASP A 669 -27.68 0.06 19.97
C ASP A 669 -28.82 -0.75 20.59
N ASN A 670 -29.95 -0.92 19.89
CA ASN A 670 -31.06 -1.75 20.32
C ASN A 670 -31.12 -3.04 19.48
N ILE A 671 -31.27 -4.19 20.15
CA ILE A 671 -31.59 -5.47 19.50
C ILE A 671 -33.03 -5.85 19.87
N ILE A 672 -33.85 -6.11 18.86
CA ILE A 672 -35.26 -6.46 18.98
C ILE A 672 -35.47 -7.90 18.51
N PHE A 673 -36.14 -8.70 19.33
CA PHE A 673 -36.48 -10.09 19.07
C PHE A 673 -38.00 -10.24 18.93
N ILE A 674 -38.45 -10.72 17.76
CA ILE A 674 -39.86 -11.01 17.52
C ILE A 674 -39.99 -12.44 17.01
N PHE A 675 -40.51 -13.33 17.86
CA PHE A 675 -40.77 -14.72 17.47
C PHE A 675 -42.14 -14.85 16.81
N ASP A 676 -42.21 -15.68 15.77
CA ASP A 676 -43.45 -16.04 15.05
C ASP A 676 -44.26 -14.80 14.61
N LEU A 677 -43.59 -13.91 13.87
CA LEU A 677 -44.19 -12.67 13.37
C LEU A 677 -45.44 -12.99 12.53
N GLY A 678 -46.51 -12.23 12.78
CA GLY A 678 -47.80 -12.43 12.09
C GLY A 678 -48.77 -13.36 12.84
N THR A 679 -48.30 -14.03 13.89
CA THR A 679 -49.15 -14.84 14.78
C THR A 679 -49.22 -14.20 16.16
N ALA A 680 -50.43 -13.96 16.67
CA ALA A 680 -50.63 -13.49 18.04
C ALA A 680 -50.29 -14.62 19.03
N GLY A 681 -49.59 -14.28 20.10
CA GLY A 681 -49.31 -15.22 21.17
C GLY A 681 -50.51 -15.45 22.08
N ASP A 682 -50.48 -16.54 22.83
CA ASP A 682 -51.48 -16.90 23.84
C ASP A 682 -50.87 -17.12 25.23
N GLY A 683 -49.56 -16.91 25.38
CA GLY A 683 -48.80 -17.15 26.61
C GLY A 683 -48.67 -18.62 26.99
N SER A 684 -49.08 -19.55 26.12
CA SER A 684 -48.94 -20.98 26.37
C SER A 684 -47.53 -21.48 26.10
N ALA A 685 -47.28 -22.76 26.39
CA ALA A 685 -46.01 -23.40 26.08
C ALA A 685 -45.66 -23.32 24.59
N THR A 686 -46.65 -23.42 23.68
CA THR A 686 -46.40 -23.33 22.22
C THR A 686 -46.06 -21.91 21.75
N SER A 687 -46.29 -20.89 22.59
CA SER A 687 -45.91 -19.49 22.40
C SER A 687 -44.71 -19.09 23.27
N THR A 688 -43.96 -20.05 23.80
CA THR A 688 -42.76 -19.84 24.61
C THR A 688 -41.51 -20.35 23.86
N TYR A 689 -40.49 -19.51 23.79
CA TYR A 689 -39.24 -19.75 23.05
C TYR A 689 -38.05 -19.52 23.98
N LEU A 690 -36.97 -20.28 23.78
CA LEU A 690 -35.70 -20.01 24.45
C LEU A 690 -34.66 -19.61 23.42
N PHE A 691 -33.77 -18.69 23.80
CA PHE A 691 -32.65 -18.29 22.97
C PHE A 691 -31.41 -17.99 23.80
N ASP A 692 -30.26 -18.17 23.17
CA ASP A 692 -28.96 -18.10 23.81
C ASP A 692 -27.84 -17.89 22.79
N ASP A 693 -26.63 -17.60 23.26
CA ASP A 693 -25.42 -17.42 22.45
C ASP A 693 -25.65 -16.48 21.25
N VAL A 694 -26.09 -15.25 21.53
CA VAL A 694 -26.21 -14.22 20.50
C VAL A 694 -24.80 -13.74 20.14
N ILE A 695 -24.29 -14.21 19.01
CA ILE A 695 -22.91 -13.99 18.60
C ILE A 695 -22.88 -13.22 17.29
N GLN A 696 -22.10 -12.14 17.28
CA GLN A 696 -21.74 -11.46 16.04
C GLN A 696 -20.45 -12.05 15.48
N SER A 697 -20.47 -12.44 14.22
CA SER A 697 -19.34 -13.04 13.52
C SER A 697 -19.11 -12.38 12.17
N ALA A 698 -17.87 -12.46 11.69
CA ALA A 698 -17.63 -12.27 10.27
C ALA A 698 -18.43 -13.35 9.52
N VAL A 699 -18.93 -12.99 8.34
CA VAL A 699 -19.33 -14.04 7.40
C VAL A 699 -18.05 -14.81 7.12
N SER A 700 -17.97 -16.08 7.49
CA SER A 700 -16.82 -16.93 7.17
C SER A 700 -16.76 -17.04 5.65
N GLY A 701 -15.93 -16.19 5.02
CA GLY A 701 -15.88 -15.97 3.56
C GLY A 701 -15.80 -14.52 3.08
N GLY A 702 -15.51 -13.52 3.95
CA GLY A 702 -15.45 -12.11 3.57
C GLY A 702 -14.08 -11.45 3.78
N GLY A 703 -13.07 -11.90 3.03
CA GLY A 703 -11.70 -11.35 3.05
C GLY A 703 -10.97 -11.49 1.71
N THR A 704 -11.71 -11.49 0.59
CA THR A 704 -11.28 -11.21 -0.79
C THR A 704 -12.58 -11.02 -1.58
N SER A 705 -12.60 -10.22 -2.64
CA SER A 705 -13.64 -10.36 -3.67
C SER A 705 -13.70 -11.84 -4.06
N LEU A 706 -14.80 -12.54 -3.78
CA LEU A 706 -14.93 -13.94 -4.22
C LEU A 706 -14.82 -13.95 -5.74
N THR A 707 -13.96 -14.80 -6.28
CA THR A 707 -13.81 -14.91 -7.72
C THR A 707 -15.04 -15.59 -8.30
N GLN A 708 -15.55 -15.10 -9.42
CA GLN A 708 -16.61 -15.74 -10.18
C GLN A 708 -16.18 -17.17 -10.56
N MET A 709 -17.03 -18.14 -10.27
CA MET A 709 -16.79 -19.57 -10.52
C MET A 709 -16.43 -19.86 -11.99
N SER A 710 -15.52 -20.82 -12.22
CA SER A 710 -15.18 -21.37 -13.53
C SER A 710 -15.30 -22.89 -13.50
N LEU A 711 -15.43 -23.52 -14.67
CA LEU A 711 -15.29 -24.97 -14.77
C LEU A 711 -13.80 -25.37 -14.65
N PRO A 712 -13.48 -26.52 -14.01
CA PRO A 712 -14.40 -27.42 -13.31
C PRO A 712 -14.85 -26.89 -11.93
N LEU A 713 -16.09 -27.23 -11.51
CA LEU A 713 -16.60 -26.92 -10.18
C LEU A 713 -16.39 -28.08 -9.22
N THR A 714 -15.90 -27.76 -8.03
CA THR A 714 -15.59 -28.75 -6.97
C THR A 714 -16.13 -28.31 -5.60
N PHE A 715 -16.70 -27.10 -5.50
CA PHE A 715 -17.30 -26.54 -4.28
C PHE A 715 -16.36 -26.36 -3.06
N ASP A 716 -15.07 -26.67 -3.18
CA ASP A 716 -14.13 -26.68 -2.05
C ASP A 716 -13.51 -25.32 -1.74
N SER A 717 -13.28 -24.49 -2.79
CA SER A 717 -12.55 -23.24 -2.63
C SER A 717 -13.28 -22.24 -1.74
N ALA A 718 -12.61 -21.77 -0.69
CA ALA A 718 -13.12 -20.71 0.17
C ALA A 718 -13.09 -19.31 -0.50
N THR A 719 -12.49 -19.18 -1.70
CA THR A 719 -12.30 -17.91 -2.40
C THR A 719 -13.20 -17.76 -3.64
N VAL A 720 -14.03 -18.76 -3.95
CA VAL A 720 -14.95 -18.76 -5.11
C VAL A 720 -16.39 -18.66 -4.64
N ASP A 721 -17.23 -17.90 -5.35
CA ASP A 721 -18.68 -17.85 -5.11
C ASP A 721 -19.40 -18.97 -5.86
N TYR A 722 -19.79 -20.03 -5.13
CA TYR A 722 -20.48 -21.22 -5.66
C TYR A 722 -22.01 -21.17 -5.51
N GLY A 723 -22.63 -19.99 -5.57
CA GLY A 723 -24.07 -19.82 -5.31
C GLY A 723 -24.98 -20.91 -5.91
N LEU A 724 -25.93 -21.39 -5.10
CA LEU A 724 -26.97 -22.35 -5.51
C LEU A 724 -28.35 -21.70 -5.31
N ILE A 725 -29.11 -21.61 -6.38
CA ILE A 725 -30.48 -21.06 -6.35
C ILE A 725 -31.44 -22.20 -6.65
N GLY A 726 -32.08 -22.72 -5.60
CA GLY A 726 -33.08 -23.77 -5.70
C GLY A 726 -34.43 -23.24 -6.17
N PHE A 727 -35.18 -24.06 -6.91
CA PHE A 727 -36.50 -23.69 -7.43
C PHE A 727 -37.45 -24.89 -7.55
N GLY A 728 -38.75 -24.61 -7.59
CA GLY A 728 -39.79 -25.62 -7.82
C GLY A 728 -39.93 -26.65 -6.68
N GLY A 729 -39.60 -26.27 -5.45
CA GLY A 729 -39.58 -27.16 -4.28
C GLY A 729 -38.21 -27.71 -3.92
N ALA A 730 -37.12 -27.11 -4.46
CA ALA A 730 -35.72 -27.44 -4.16
C ALA A 730 -34.94 -26.29 -3.49
N GLU A 731 -35.64 -25.36 -2.84
CA GLU A 731 -35.11 -24.10 -2.28
C GLU A 731 -34.07 -24.30 -1.17
N ALA A 732 -34.04 -25.49 -0.54
CA ALA A 732 -33.05 -25.84 0.49
C ALA A 732 -31.72 -26.37 -0.09
N SER A 733 -31.39 -26.02 -1.33
CA SER A 733 -30.14 -26.41 -1.97
C SER A 733 -28.97 -25.58 -1.43
N THR A 734 -27.90 -26.25 -1.00
CA THR A 734 -26.77 -25.62 -0.28
C THR A 734 -25.47 -26.34 -0.57
N VAL A 735 -24.34 -25.64 -0.42
CA VAL A 735 -23.02 -26.30 -0.38
C VAL A 735 -22.79 -26.80 1.04
N VAL A 736 -22.48 -28.10 1.17
CA VAL A 736 -22.25 -28.76 2.45
C VAL A 736 -20.97 -29.58 2.40
N VAL A 737 -20.45 -30.00 3.56
CA VAL A 737 -19.39 -31.01 3.61
C VAL A 737 -19.93 -32.34 3.07
N ASP A 738 -19.16 -33.01 2.22
CA ASP A 738 -19.50 -34.33 1.67
C ASP A 738 -19.78 -35.32 2.82
N PRO A 739 -20.98 -35.92 2.87
CA PRO A 739 -21.34 -36.87 3.93
C PRO A 739 -20.45 -38.11 3.97
N THR A 740 -19.73 -38.40 2.88
CA THR A 740 -18.85 -39.56 2.73
C THR A 740 -17.36 -39.19 2.86
N LEU A 741 -17.01 -37.90 2.86
CA LEU A 741 -15.63 -37.42 2.93
C LEU A 741 -15.55 -36.02 3.56
N SER A 742 -15.19 -35.95 4.84
CA SER A 742 -15.22 -34.68 5.61
C SER A 742 -14.30 -33.57 5.11
N THR A 743 -13.35 -33.88 4.21
CA THR A 743 -12.40 -32.93 3.61
C THR A 743 -12.91 -32.33 2.30
N ASN A 744 -14.03 -32.81 1.77
CA ASN A 744 -14.61 -32.40 0.49
C ASN A 744 -15.92 -31.62 0.74
N LYS A 745 -16.25 -30.67 -0.14
CA LYS A 745 -17.56 -30.01 -0.16
C LYS A 745 -18.32 -30.40 -1.41
N VAL A 746 -19.63 -30.49 -1.29
CA VAL A 746 -20.53 -30.90 -2.38
C VAL A 746 -21.77 -30.02 -2.38
N ALA A 747 -22.40 -29.90 -3.54
CA ALA A 747 -23.72 -29.31 -3.64
C ALA A 747 -24.79 -30.31 -3.20
N LYS A 748 -25.57 -29.96 -2.18
CA LYS A 748 -26.75 -30.70 -1.70
C LYS A 748 -28.00 -30.11 -2.32
N VAL A 749 -28.86 -30.97 -2.87
CA VAL A 749 -30.17 -30.59 -3.42
C VAL A 749 -31.25 -31.36 -2.66
N VAL A 750 -32.17 -30.65 -2.00
CA VAL A 750 -33.31 -31.26 -1.29
C VAL A 750 -34.55 -31.05 -2.11
N LYS A 751 -35.07 -32.11 -2.74
CA LYS A 751 -36.37 -32.08 -3.43
C LYS A 751 -37.46 -32.38 -2.41
N SER A 752 -38.22 -31.37 -2.00
CA SER A 752 -39.27 -31.48 -0.98
C SER A 752 -40.43 -32.39 -1.41
N ALA A 753 -41.27 -32.79 -0.45
CA ALA A 753 -42.50 -33.54 -0.75
C ALA A 753 -43.51 -32.77 -1.62
N ALA A 754 -43.40 -31.43 -1.69
CA ALA A 754 -44.23 -30.57 -2.54
C ALA A 754 -43.57 -30.26 -3.90
N ALA A 755 -42.40 -30.84 -4.20
CA ALA A 755 -41.62 -30.45 -5.36
C ALA A 755 -42.31 -30.77 -6.70
N GLU A 756 -42.16 -29.85 -7.64
CA GLU A 756 -42.71 -29.94 -8.99
C GLU A 756 -41.91 -30.92 -9.88
N LEU A 757 -42.48 -31.27 -11.05
CA LEU A 757 -41.85 -32.15 -12.03
C LEU A 757 -40.48 -31.64 -12.52
N TRP A 758 -40.30 -30.32 -12.48
CA TRP A 758 -39.13 -29.58 -12.96
C TRP A 758 -38.30 -28.99 -11.82
N ALA A 759 -38.48 -29.43 -10.56
CA ALA A 759 -37.67 -28.93 -9.45
C ALA A 759 -36.17 -29.18 -9.67
N GLY A 760 -35.34 -28.18 -9.35
CA GLY A 760 -33.90 -28.23 -9.59
C GLY A 760 -33.16 -27.10 -8.90
N THR A 761 -31.86 -27.03 -9.17
CA THR A 761 -31.02 -25.93 -8.68
C THR A 761 -30.20 -25.36 -9.83
N THR A 762 -30.06 -24.05 -9.84
CA THR A 762 -29.15 -23.33 -10.73
C THR A 762 -27.85 -23.06 -10.01
N ILE A 763 -26.73 -23.30 -10.68
CA ILE A 763 -25.40 -22.94 -10.23
C ILE A 763 -25.17 -21.49 -10.69
N SER A 764 -25.31 -20.55 -9.76
CA SER A 764 -25.27 -19.11 -9.99
C SER A 764 -25.16 -18.38 -8.64
N ALA A 765 -24.27 -17.40 -8.56
CA ALA A 765 -24.27 -16.43 -7.46
C ALA A 765 -25.67 -15.79 -7.30
N ALA A 766 -26.00 -15.31 -6.10
CA ALA A 766 -27.29 -14.68 -5.80
C ALA A 766 -27.57 -13.43 -6.68
N ALA A 767 -26.53 -12.81 -7.24
CA ALA A 767 -26.64 -11.71 -8.20
C ALA A 767 -27.02 -12.15 -9.63
N GLY A 768 -27.15 -13.46 -9.91
CA GLY A 768 -27.53 -13.98 -11.22
C GLY A 768 -26.38 -14.22 -12.21
N LEU A 769 -25.13 -14.24 -11.73
CA LEU A 769 -23.93 -14.41 -12.56
C LEU A 769 -23.78 -15.84 -13.12
N GLY A 770 -23.23 -15.95 -14.33
CA GLY A 770 -22.75 -17.22 -14.91
C GLY A 770 -21.33 -17.59 -14.46
N PHE A 771 -20.69 -18.51 -15.18
CA PHE A 771 -19.27 -18.85 -15.11
C PHE A 771 -18.44 -17.68 -15.65
N SER A 772 -17.21 -17.54 -15.14
CA SER A 772 -16.26 -16.51 -15.60
C SER A 772 -15.74 -16.73 -17.02
N SER A 773 -16.03 -17.87 -17.63
CA SER A 773 -15.74 -18.18 -19.03
C SER A 773 -16.83 -19.06 -19.61
N ALA A 774 -17.14 -18.85 -20.88
CA ALA A 774 -18.09 -19.66 -21.62
C ALA A 774 -17.64 -21.13 -21.69
N ILE A 775 -18.61 -22.04 -21.61
CA ILE A 775 -18.42 -23.47 -21.81
C ILE A 775 -17.99 -23.67 -23.28
N PRO A 776 -16.80 -24.22 -23.55
CA PRO A 776 -16.19 -24.16 -24.89
C PRO A 776 -16.71 -25.27 -25.82
N PHE A 777 -18.02 -25.30 -26.05
CA PHE A 777 -18.64 -26.24 -26.98
C PHE A 777 -18.09 -26.08 -28.41
N THR A 778 -17.77 -27.20 -29.04
CA THR A 778 -17.42 -27.26 -30.47
C THR A 778 -18.16 -28.41 -31.14
N ALA A 779 -18.08 -28.51 -32.47
CA ALA A 779 -18.70 -29.62 -33.20
C ALA A 779 -18.20 -31.01 -32.76
N SER A 780 -16.98 -31.10 -32.20
CA SER A 780 -16.39 -32.34 -31.69
C SER A 780 -16.35 -32.44 -30.17
N ALA A 781 -16.57 -31.34 -29.44
CA ALA A 781 -16.58 -31.29 -27.98
C ALA A 781 -17.95 -30.82 -27.46
N THR A 782 -18.83 -31.79 -27.20
CA THR A 782 -20.25 -31.56 -26.83
C THR A 782 -20.62 -32.13 -25.47
N LYS A 783 -19.63 -32.56 -24.67
CA LYS A 783 -19.85 -33.34 -23.46
C LYS A 783 -19.47 -32.58 -22.20
N MET A 784 -20.28 -32.74 -21.16
CA MET A 784 -19.94 -32.36 -19.78
C MET A 784 -20.12 -33.58 -18.88
N ASN A 785 -19.48 -33.57 -17.72
CA ASN A 785 -19.65 -34.59 -16.70
C ASN A 785 -19.99 -33.96 -15.36
N VAL A 786 -20.77 -34.69 -14.56
CA VAL A 786 -21.14 -34.32 -13.19
C VAL A 786 -21.11 -35.58 -12.35
N ARG A 787 -20.42 -35.52 -11.21
CA ARG A 787 -20.48 -36.59 -10.22
C ARG A 787 -21.71 -36.39 -9.35
N VAL A 788 -22.57 -37.40 -9.26
CA VAL A 788 -23.83 -37.32 -8.53
C VAL A 788 -23.96 -38.45 -7.53
N TRP A 789 -24.65 -38.18 -6.43
CA TRP A 789 -25.13 -39.18 -5.48
C TRP A 789 -26.65 -39.11 -5.42
N SER A 790 -27.29 -40.27 -5.50
CA SER A 790 -28.74 -40.40 -5.40
C SER A 790 -29.12 -41.55 -4.49
N PRO A 791 -30.15 -41.42 -3.65
CA PRO A 791 -30.67 -42.51 -2.84
C PRO A 791 -31.38 -43.59 -3.69
N THR A 792 -31.72 -43.29 -4.95
CA THR A 792 -32.48 -44.17 -5.84
C THR A 792 -31.79 -44.30 -7.20
N ALA A 793 -31.62 -45.53 -7.70
CA ALA A 793 -31.22 -45.80 -9.08
C ALA A 793 -32.40 -45.66 -10.05
N GLY A 794 -32.13 -45.52 -11.33
CA GLY A 794 -33.11 -45.41 -12.40
C GLY A 794 -33.73 -44.02 -12.57
N ILE A 795 -33.28 -43.03 -11.79
CA ILE A 795 -33.77 -41.65 -11.91
C ILE A 795 -33.12 -40.94 -13.09
N LYS A 796 -33.89 -40.07 -13.76
CA LYS A 796 -33.37 -39.15 -14.76
C LYS A 796 -32.81 -37.91 -14.08
N VAL A 797 -31.58 -37.56 -14.42
CA VAL A 797 -30.99 -36.26 -14.12
C VAL A 797 -30.93 -35.48 -15.42
N ARG A 798 -31.48 -34.27 -15.42
CA ARG A 798 -31.39 -33.35 -16.56
C ARG A 798 -30.38 -32.26 -16.24
N LEU A 799 -29.56 -31.90 -17.23
CA LEU A 799 -28.63 -30.78 -17.17
C LEU A 799 -29.00 -29.78 -18.26
N LYS A 800 -29.25 -28.55 -17.86
CA LYS A 800 -29.49 -27.39 -18.72
C LYS A 800 -28.26 -26.50 -18.69
N VAL A 801 -27.84 -26.01 -19.85
CA VAL A 801 -26.89 -24.90 -19.96
C VAL A 801 -27.51 -23.75 -20.72
N GLU A 802 -27.22 -22.52 -20.32
CA GLU A 802 -27.81 -21.31 -20.88
C GLU A 802 -26.83 -20.13 -20.90
N ASP A 803 -27.15 -19.11 -21.69
CA ASP A 803 -26.54 -17.77 -21.59
C ASP A 803 -27.13 -17.05 -20.37
N HIS A 804 -26.29 -16.59 -19.44
CA HIS A 804 -26.78 -15.87 -18.27
C HIS A 804 -27.46 -14.53 -18.62
N ASN A 805 -27.12 -13.93 -19.77
CA ASN A 805 -27.73 -12.68 -20.23
C ASN A 805 -28.99 -12.90 -21.08
N ASP A 806 -29.17 -14.10 -21.64
CA ASP A 806 -30.32 -14.46 -22.45
C ASP A 806 -30.73 -15.93 -22.24
N ASN A 807 -31.66 -16.14 -21.32
CA ASN A 807 -32.14 -17.49 -20.99
C ASN A 807 -32.91 -18.21 -22.12
N THR A 808 -33.14 -17.55 -23.27
CA THR A 808 -33.67 -18.20 -24.47
C THR A 808 -32.58 -18.94 -25.25
N HIS A 809 -31.31 -18.58 -25.06
CA HIS A 809 -30.15 -19.30 -25.56
C HIS A 809 -29.81 -20.46 -24.63
N THR A 810 -30.45 -21.61 -24.82
CA THR A 810 -30.27 -22.77 -23.95
C THR A 810 -30.26 -24.10 -24.71
N VAL A 811 -29.62 -25.11 -24.13
CA VAL A 811 -29.71 -26.51 -24.54
C VAL A 811 -29.75 -27.40 -23.30
N GLU A 812 -30.50 -28.50 -23.40
CA GLU A 812 -30.71 -29.46 -22.31
C GLU A 812 -30.38 -30.87 -22.78
N THR A 813 -29.86 -31.70 -21.89
CA THR A 813 -29.67 -33.14 -22.11
C THR A 813 -29.93 -33.91 -20.82
N GLU A 814 -30.14 -35.22 -20.93
CA GLU A 814 -30.45 -36.10 -19.81
C GLU A 814 -29.44 -37.23 -19.68
N ALA A 815 -29.20 -37.67 -18.44
CA ALA A 815 -28.49 -38.89 -18.11
C ALA A 815 -29.26 -39.66 -17.02
N THR A 816 -29.06 -40.97 -16.94
CA THR A 816 -29.75 -41.82 -15.97
C THR A 816 -28.78 -42.29 -14.90
N VAL A 817 -29.15 -42.14 -13.63
CA VAL A 817 -28.40 -42.73 -12.51
C VAL A 817 -28.63 -44.23 -12.51
N THR A 818 -27.57 -45.03 -12.51
CA THR A 818 -27.64 -46.50 -12.50
C THR A 818 -27.36 -47.11 -11.13
N THR A 819 -26.79 -46.34 -10.21
CA THR A 819 -26.40 -46.80 -8.86
C THR A 819 -27.18 -46.05 -7.78
N ALA A 820 -27.78 -46.78 -6.83
CA ALA A 820 -28.44 -46.20 -5.66
C ALA A 820 -27.46 -46.08 -4.49
N SER A 821 -27.60 -45.03 -3.69
CA SER A 821 -26.83 -44.77 -2.47
C SER A 821 -25.30 -44.78 -2.66
N GLY A 822 -24.84 -44.42 -3.85
CA GLY A 822 -23.42 -44.32 -4.19
C GLY A 822 -23.17 -43.16 -5.16
N TRP A 823 -21.93 -42.69 -5.17
CA TRP A 823 -21.46 -41.69 -6.12
C TRP A 823 -21.28 -42.32 -7.50
N GLN A 824 -21.71 -41.62 -8.55
CA GLN A 824 -21.58 -42.00 -9.95
C GLN A 824 -21.29 -40.76 -10.78
N THR A 825 -20.34 -40.83 -11.70
CA THR A 825 -20.16 -39.79 -12.73
C THR A 825 -21.13 -40.01 -13.87
N LEU A 826 -21.96 -39.01 -14.16
CA LEU A 826 -22.84 -38.97 -15.31
C LEU A 826 -22.21 -38.14 -16.43
N GLU A 827 -22.24 -38.66 -17.65
CA GLU A 827 -21.87 -37.94 -18.86
C GLU A 827 -23.13 -37.35 -19.52
N PHE A 828 -23.10 -36.05 -19.77
CA PHE A 828 -24.15 -35.28 -20.44
C PHE A 828 -23.64 -34.88 -21.83
N ASN A 829 -24.20 -35.46 -22.88
CA ASN A 829 -23.84 -35.15 -24.26
C ASN A 829 -24.87 -34.20 -24.89
N PHE A 830 -24.53 -32.93 -25.02
CA PHE A 830 -25.40 -31.89 -25.58
C PHE A 830 -25.62 -32.00 -27.10
N ALA A 831 -24.90 -32.87 -27.79
CA ALA A 831 -25.27 -33.27 -29.15
C ALA A 831 -26.56 -34.13 -29.20
N ASN A 832 -26.93 -34.72 -28.06
CA ASN A 832 -28.13 -35.54 -27.89
C ASN A 832 -29.14 -34.77 -27.03
N GLN A 833 -29.74 -33.70 -27.55
CA GLN A 833 -30.62 -32.87 -26.73
C GLN A 833 -31.83 -33.65 -26.17
N ALA A 834 -32.32 -33.21 -25.02
CA ALA A 834 -33.53 -33.74 -24.42
C ALA A 834 -34.74 -33.58 -25.37
N THR A 835 -35.68 -34.53 -25.32
CA THR A 835 -36.86 -34.48 -26.17
C THR A 835 -37.69 -33.21 -25.89
N GLY A 836 -37.99 -32.45 -26.93
CA GLY A 836 -38.77 -31.22 -26.84
C GLY A 836 -37.95 -29.94 -26.62
N THR A 837 -36.62 -30.01 -26.61
CA THR A 837 -35.73 -28.83 -26.44
C THR A 837 -34.98 -28.50 -27.73
N ALA A 838 -34.44 -27.28 -27.82
CA ALA A 838 -33.61 -26.86 -28.94
C ALA A 838 -32.30 -27.68 -29.03
N ALA A 839 -31.76 -27.83 -30.24
CA ALA A 839 -30.45 -28.43 -30.46
C ALA A 839 -29.33 -27.47 -30.02
N LEU A 840 -28.15 -28.01 -29.70
CA LEU A 840 -26.95 -27.22 -29.39
C LEU A 840 -26.64 -26.27 -30.56
N ASN A 841 -26.54 -24.98 -30.26
CA ASN A 841 -26.20 -23.94 -31.24
C ASN A 841 -24.85 -23.32 -30.87
N LEU A 842 -23.81 -23.61 -31.65
CA LEU A 842 -22.45 -23.13 -31.40
C LEU A 842 -22.28 -21.60 -31.60
N ALA A 843 -23.32 -20.90 -32.07
CA ALA A 843 -23.35 -19.44 -32.13
C ALA A 843 -23.76 -18.79 -30.79
N PHE A 844 -24.30 -19.56 -29.86
CA PHE A 844 -24.71 -19.06 -28.54
C PHE A 844 -23.58 -19.18 -27.53
N VAL A 845 -23.56 -18.26 -26.57
CA VAL A 845 -22.67 -18.30 -25.41
C VAL A 845 -23.38 -19.07 -24.32
N TYR A 846 -22.79 -20.19 -23.88
CA TYR A 846 -23.32 -20.94 -22.74
C TYR A 846 -22.38 -20.75 -21.57
N ASP A 847 -22.84 -20.11 -20.50
CA ASP A 847 -22.02 -19.82 -19.34
C ASP A 847 -22.80 -19.96 -18.03
N LYS A 848 -23.95 -20.62 -18.03
CA LYS A 848 -24.71 -20.91 -16.81
C LYS A 848 -25.29 -22.31 -16.87
N ALA A 849 -25.42 -22.98 -15.72
CA ALA A 849 -25.91 -24.35 -15.66
C ALA A 849 -26.95 -24.57 -14.55
N SER A 850 -27.95 -25.41 -14.86
CA SER A 850 -28.96 -25.86 -13.90
C SER A 850 -29.11 -27.37 -13.96
N ILE A 851 -29.20 -28.01 -12.80
CA ILE A 851 -29.34 -29.46 -12.65
C ILE A 851 -30.68 -29.83 -12.00
N PHE A 852 -31.31 -30.88 -12.53
CA PHE A 852 -32.64 -31.30 -12.14
C PHE A 852 -32.62 -32.78 -11.78
N PHE A 853 -32.78 -33.09 -10.50
CA PHE A 853 -32.80 -34.46 -10.00
C PHE A 853 -34.18 -35.10 -10.09
N ASN A 854 -34.20 -36.35 -10.55
CA ASN A 854 -35.42 -37.13 -10.77
C ASN A 854 -36.44 -36.35 -11.61
N PHE A 855 -35.97 -35.83 -12.74
CA PHE A 855 -36.74 -34.97 -13.64
C PHE A 855 -37.97 -35.71 -14.18
N GLY A 856 -39.13 -35.04 -14.17
CA GLY A 856 -40.40 -35.62 -14.59
C GLY A 856 -41.14 -36.42 -13.50
N VAL A 857 -40.69 -36.37 -12.24
CA VAL A 857 -41.37 -36.99 -11.09
C VAL A 857 -41.58 -35.96 -9.97
N THR A 858 -42.81 -35.81 -9.48
CA THR A 858 -43.13 -34.88 -8.37
C THR A 858 -42.67 -35.40 -7.02
N GLY A 859 -42.44 -34.48 -6.09
CA GLY A 859 -42.18 -34.78 -4.67
C GLY A 859 -43.34 -35.54 -4.02
N ALA A 860 -44.58 -35.29 -4.43
CA ALA A 860 -45.75 -36.01 -3.92
C ALA A 860 -45.69 -37.52 -4.23
N THR A 861 -45.06 -37.89 -5.35
CA THR A 861 -44.90 -39.29 -5.77
C THR A 861 -43.64 -39.93 -5.16
N ALA A 862 -42.52 -39.20 -5.15
CA ALA A 862 -41.23 -39.73 -4.72
C ALA A 862 -40.96 -39.60 -3.21
N GLY A 863 -41.74 -38.77 -2.51
CA GLY A 863 -41.42 -38.24 -1.18
C GLY A 863 -40.28 -37.23 -1.22
N GLU A 864 -39.97 -36.62 -0.07
CA GLU A 864 -38.79 -35.77 0.06
C GLU A 864 -37.51 -36.59 -0.11
N LYS A 865 -36.59 -36.12 -0.96
CA LYS A 865 -35.31 -36.79 -1.24
C LYS A 865 -34.18 -35.79 -1.28
N THR A 866 -33.04 -36.20 -0.75
CA THR A 866 -31.77 -35.46 -0.82
C THR A 866 -30.88 -36.09 -1.88
N TYR A 867 -30.31 -35.26 -2.74
CA TYR A 867 -29.31 -35.61 -3.75
C TYR A 867 -28.05 -34.79 -3.51
N TYR A 868 -26.92 -35.26 -4.02
CA TYR A 868 -25.69 -34.49 -4.02
C TYR A 868 -25.07 -34.47 -5.42
N PHE A 869 -24.35 -33.41 -5.74
CA PHE A 869 -23.48 -33.38 -6.91
C PHE A 869 -22.18 -32.63 -6.64
N ASP A 870 -21.19 -32.99 -7.42
CA ASP A 870 -19.82 -32.51 -7.34
C ASP A 870 -19.14 -32.65 -8.72
N ASP A 871 -17.91 -32.15 -8.84
CA ASP A 871 -17.03 -32.36 -9.99
C ASP A 871 -17.72 -32.03 -11.34
N VAL A 872 -18.29 -30.83 -11.47
CA VAL A 872 -18.94 -30.39 -12.72
C VAL A 872 -17.87 -29.92 -13.70
N ALA A 873 -17.68 -30.62 -14.81
CA ALA A 873 -16.59 -30.33 -15.75
C ALA A 873 -17.01 -30.40 -17.22
N PHE A 874 -16.31 -29.65 -18.08
CA PHE A 874 -16.42 -29.76 -19.54
C PHE A 874 -15.42 -30.78 -20.09
N GLY A 875 -15.84 -31.57 -21.08
CA GLY A 875 -15.03 -32.63 -21.71
C GLY A 875 -15.49 -34.05 -21.37
N ALA A 876 -14.89 -35.03 -22.05
CA ALA A 876 -15.06 -36.46 -21.75
C ALA A 876 -14.24 -36.84 -20.52
N ALA A 877 -14.77 -37.72 -19.66
CA ALA A 877 -14.12 -38.14 -18.41
C ALA A 877 -12.68 -38.66 -18.66
N PRO A 878 -11.71 -38.26 -17.81
CA PRO A 878 -11.52 -38.98 -16.55
C PRO A 878 -11.09 -38.11 -15.37
N ILE A 879 -11.76 -38.23 -14.22
CA ILE A 879 -11.07 -38.35 -12.92
C ILE A 879 -11.92 -39.25 -12.01
N THR A 880 -11.36 -40.40 -11.65
CA THR A 880 -11.88 -41.28 -10.60
C THR A 880 -11.21 -40.90 -9.29
N GLY A 881 -11.86 -40.08 -8.47
CA GLY A 881 -11.45 -39.80 -7.08
C GLY A 881 -11.53 -38.32 -6.68
N PRO A 882 -11.64 -38.02 -5.38
CA PRO A 882 -11.62 -36.64 -4.88
C PRO A 882 -10.27 -35.98 -5.16
N ILE A 883 -10.28 -34.73 -5.61
CA ILE A 883 -9.11 -33.85 -5.74
C ILE A 883 -8.59 -33.47 -4.35
N THR A 884 -7.33 -33.81 -4.04
CA THR A 884 -6.84 -33.66 -2.65
C THR A 884 -5.43 -33.11 -2.51
N MET A 885 -4.73 -32.70 -3.57
CA MET A 885 -3.27 -32.52 -3.49
C MET A 885 -2.74 -31.25 -4.14
N ALA A 886 -2.24 -30.33 -3.30
CA ALA A 886 -1.41 -29.21 -3.71
C ALA A 886 -0.13 -29.69 -4.43
N PRO A 887 0.50 -28.86 -5.28
CA PRO A 887 1.74 -29.24 -5.94
C PRO A 887 2.80 -29.59 -4.91
N THR A 888 3.41 -30.76 -5.08
CA THR A 888 4.52 -31.27 -4.27
C THR A 888 5.60 -31.85 -5.19
N ASN A 889 6.82 -32.01 -4.69
CA ASN A 889 7.95 -32.56 -5.46
C ASN A 889 8.28 -31.82 -6.78
N LEU A 890 8.01 -30.51 -6.87
CA LEU A 890 8.43 -29.68 -8.00
C LEU A 890 9.95 -29.72 -8.16
N ASN A 891 10.44 -30.21 -9.30
CA ASN A 891 11.87 -30.40 -9.56
C ASN A 891 12.20 -30.35 -11.06
N TYR A 892 13.35 -29.75 -11.43
CA TYR A 892 13.91 -29.76 -12.79
C TYR A 892 15.12 -30.69 -12.95
N GLY A 893 15.46 -31.45 -11.91
CA GLY A 893 16.63 -32.32 -11.89
C GLY A 893 17.92 -31.65 -11.40
N GLY A 894 17.82 -30.42 -10.87
CA GLY A 894 18.95 -29.65 -10.33
C GLY A 894 19.17 -28.33 -11.06
N ASN A 895 20.38 -27.78 -10.95
CA ASN A 895 20.81 -26.62 -11.70
C ASN A 895 20.96 -26.99 -13.19
N LEU A 896 20.53 -26.09 -14.07
CA LEU A 896 20.55 -26.30 -15.52
C LEU A 896 21.74 -25.56 -16.14
N ARG A 897 22.42 -26.22 -17.07
CA ARG A 897 23.51 -25.65 -17.88
C ARG A 897 23.20 -25.89 -19.34
N PHE A 898 23.26 -24.84 -20.15
CA PHE A 898 23.00 -24.92 -21.59
C PHE A 898 24.12 -24.26 -22.39
N GLU A 899 24.52 -24.89 -23.48
CA GLU A 899 25.52 -24.35 -24.39
C GLU A 899 24.89 -23.26 -25.29
N ILE A 900 25.57 -22.14 -25.45
CA ILE A 900 25.11 -21.05 -26.31
C ILE A 900 24.93 -21.55 -27.76
N ASN A 901 23.92 -21.02 -28.46
CA ASN A 901 23.64 -21.36 -29.86
C ASN A 901 23.37 -22.83 -30.18
N LYS A 902 23.06 -23.68 -29.18
CA LYS A 902 22.51 -25.03 -29.38
C LYS A 902 21.01 -25.05 -29.06
N ASP A 903 20.24 -25.81 -29.83
CA ASP A 903 18.83 -26.06 -29.50
C ASP A 903 18.74 -26.94 -28.25
N ILE A 904 18.03 -26.47 -27.23
CA ILE A 904 17.85 -27.21 -26.00
C ILE A 904 16.71 -28.22 -26.18
N LYS A 905 16.99 -29.47 -25.82
CA LYS A 905 15.93 -30.47 -25.62
C LYS A 905 15.06 -30.04 -24.44
N SER A 906 13.78 -29.78 -24.72
CA SER A 906 12.84 -29.23 -23.74
C SER A 906 12.93 -29.93 -22.38
N VAL A 907 13.08 -29.13 -21.32
CA VAL A 907 13.17 -29.58 -19.94
C VAL A 907 11.83 -29.32 -19.27
N THR A 908 11.11 -30.38 -18.93
CA THR A 908 9.81 -30.31 -18.24
C THR A 908 9.99 -30.69 -16.77
N PRO A 909 9.43 -29.92 -15.82
CA PRO A 909 9.53 -30.25 -14.40
C PRO A 909 8.76 -31.52 -14.06
N THR A 910 9.25 -32.28 -13.09
CA THR A 910 8.42 -33.25 -12.38
C THR A 910 7.65 -32.52 -11.29
N VAL A 911 6.36 -32.80 -11.16
CA VAL A 911 5.53 -32.33 -10.05
C VAL A 911 4.47 -33.38 -9.74
N THR A 912 4.17 -33.55 -8.45
CA THR A 912 3.09 -34.39 -7.96
C THR A 912 1.96 -33.48 -7.52
N ALA A 913 0.85 -33.45 -8.27
CA ALA A 913 -0.27 -32.55 -8.03
C ALA A 913 -1.57 -33.17 -8.54
N ASP A 914 -2.68 -32.82 -7.89
CA ASP A 914 -4.02 -33.12 -8.38
C ASP A 914 -4.99 -32.00 -7.93
N PRO A 915 -5.49 -31.14 -8.85
CA PRO A 915 -5.27 -31.18 -10.30
C PRO A 915 -3.87 -30.72 -10.74
N LEU A 916 -3.53 -30.92 -12.03
CA LEU A 916 -2.28 -30.42 -12.61
C LEU A 916 -2.14 -28.89 -12.44
N PRO A 917 -0.94 -28.38 -12.11
CA PRO A 917 -0.74 -26.97 -11.84
C PRO A 917 -0.48 -26.14 -13.10
N THR A 918 -0.63 -24.83 -13.00
CA THR A 918 -0.01 -23.85 -13.89
C THR A 918 1.29 -23.34 -13.28
N TYR A 919 2.15 -22.73 -14.10
CA TYR A 919 3.51 -22.38 -13.71
C TYR A 919 3.86 -20.91 -14.02
N SER A 920 4.74 -20.32 -13.20
CA SER A 920 5.40 -19.04 -13.47
C SER A 920 6.89 -19.11 -13.11
N ILE A 921 7.70 -18.22 -13.70
CA ILE A 921 9.15 -18.15 -13.48
C ILE A 921 9.62 -16.69 -13.32
N SER A 922 10.59 -16.45 -12.45
CA SER A 922 11.25 -15.16 -12.24
C SER A 922 12.73 -15.36 -11.89
N PRO A 923 13.68 -14.55 -12.41
CA PRO A 923 13.50 -13.43 -13.34
C PRO A 923 13.14 -13.87 -14.77
N ILE A 924 13.09 -12.92 -15.72
CA ILE A 924 12.79 -13.20 -17.14
C ILE A 924 13.84 -14.17 -17.72
N MET A 925 13.40 -15.09 -18.58
CA MET A 925 14.28 -16.08 -19.23
C MET A 925 15.41 -15.43 -20.04
N PRO A 926 16.61 -16.06 -20.10
CA PRO A 926 17.70 -15.60 -20.96
C PRO A 926 17.25 -15.49 -22.43
N LYS A 927 17.86 -14.57 -23.18
CA LYS A 927 17.48 -14.32 -24.58
C LYS A 927 17.63 -15.59 -25.42
N GLY A 928 16.56 -15.96 -26.12
CA GLY A 928 16.49 -17.16 -26.93
C GLY A 928 15.88 -18.38 -26.22
N LEU A 929 15.67 -18.31 -24.91
CA LEU A 929 14.89 -19.28 -24.15
C LEU A 929 13.44 -18.84 -23.95
N SER A 930 12.57 -19.83 -23.82
CA SER A 930 11.14 -19.67 -23.59
C SER A 930 10.69 -20.56 -22.44
N PHE A 931 9.62 -20.12 -21.77
CA PHE A 931 8.98 -20.83 -20.66
C PHE A 931 7.50 -20.98 -20.96
N ASP A 932 7.00 -22.21 -20.89
CA ASP A 932 5.58 -22.52 -21.08
C ASP A 932 4.86 -22.52 -19.72
N ALA A 933 3.96 -21.57 -19.52
CA ALA A 933 3.20 -21.43 -18.27
C ALA A 933 2.18 -22.56 -18.02
N ALA A 934 1.82 -23.36 -19.03
CA ALA A 934 0.90 -24.48 -18.86
C ALA A 934 1.62 -25.77 -18.45
N SER A 935 2.80 -26.04 -18.99
CA SER A 935 3.57 -27.27 -18.73
C SER A 935 4.76 -27.07 -17.79
N GLY A 936 5.16 -25.83 -17.54
CA GLY A 936 6.41 -25.49 -16.86
C GLY A 936 7.66 -25.74 -17.72
N SER A 937 7.52 -26.10 -18.99
CA SER A 937 8.67 -26.53 -19.79
C SER A 937 9.56 -25.35 -20.20
N ILE A 938 10.88 -25.56 -20.11
CA ILE A 938 11.90 -24.65 -20.62
C ILE A 938 12.42 -25.19 -21.95
N ALA A 939 12.42 -24.37 -23.00
CA ALA A 939 12.93 -24.74 -24.32
C ALA A 939 13.44 -23.51 -25.09
N GLY A 940 14.23 -23.73 -26.12
CA GLY A 940 14.69 -22.68 -27.03
C GLY A 940 16.16 -22.84 -27.39
N LYS A 941 16.73 -21.76 -27.93
CA LYS A 941 18.12 -21.66 -28.36
C LYS A 941 18.72 -20.41 -27.73
N PRO A 942 19.52 -20.53 -26.66
CA PRO A 942 20.07 -19.37 -25.98
C PRO A 942 21.06 -18.64 -26.89
N THR A 943 21.02 -17.32 -26.90
CA THR A 943 21.82 -16.48 -27.80
C THR A 943 22.75 -15.50 -27.08
N VAL A 944 22.77 -15.54 -25.75
CA VAL A 944 23.57 -14.66 -24.90
C VAL A 944 24.15 -15.50 -23.79
N GLU A 945 25.46 -15.45 -23.63
CA GLU A 945 26.20 -16.10 -22.56
C GLU A 945 25.88 -15.43 -21.22
N THR A 946 25.71 -16.24 -20.18
CA THR A 946 25.41 -15.76 -18.83
C THR A 946 25.95 -16.75 -17.81
N GLY A 947 26.67 -16.26 -16.81
CA GLY A 947 27.01 -17.05 -15.63
C GLY A 947 25.75 -17.57 -14.90
N PRO A 948 25.89 -18.39 -13.84
CA PRO A 948 24.76 -18.99 -13.14
C PRO A 948 23.80 -17.93 -12.56
N VAL A 949 22.60 -17.79 -13.13
CA VAL A 949 21.54 -16.90 -12.64
C VAL A 949 20.50 -17.70 -11.88
N SER A 950 20.07 -17.22 -10.71
CA SER A 950 19.05 -17.88 -9.88
C SER A 950 17.64 -17.59 -10.38
N TYR A 951 16.87 -18.65 -10.65
CA TYR A 951 15.48 -18.62 -11.08
C TYR A 951 14.57 -19.29 -10.05
N THR A 952 13.39 -18.74 -9.85
CA THR A 952 12.34 -19.31 -9.02
C THR A 952 11.13 -19.66 -9.87
N VAL A 953 10.78 -20.94 -9.92
CA VAL A 953 9.53 -21.44 -10.53
C VAL A 953 8.49 -21.65 -9.46
N THR A 954 7.27 -21.19 -9.71
CA THR A 954 6.10 -21.45 -8.85
C THR A 954 5.11 -22.31 -9.62
N ALA A 955 4.75 -23.48 -9.08
CA ALA A 955 3.65 -24.32 -9.56
C ALA A 955 2.42 -24.12 -8.67
N THR A 956 1.26 -23.85 -9.27
CA THR A 956 0.02 -23.50 -8.55
C THR A 956 -1.16 -24.29 -9.11
N ASN A 957 -1.94 -24.92 -8.22
CA ASN A 957 -3.25 -25.46 -8.55
C ASN A 957 -4.32 -24.91 -7.58
N SER A 958 -5.56 -25.37 -7.70
CA SER A 958 -6.68 -24.95 -6.85
C SER A 958 -6.52 -25.31 -5.36
N VAL A 959 -5.61 -26.23 -5.03
CA VAL A 959 -5.36 -26.73 -3.65
C VAL A 959 -4.19 -26.00 -2.99
N GLY A 960 -3.21 -25.52 -3.75
CA GLY A 960 -2.07 -24.78 -3.19
C GLY A 960 -0.96 -24.49 -4.21
N SER A 961 0.21 -24.10 -3.71
CA SER A 961 1.38 -23.81 -4.54
C SER A 961 2.68 -24.33 -3.94
N GLN A 962 3.66 -24.60 -4.80
CA GLN A 962 5.02 -24.91 -4.41
C GLN A 962 6.00 -24.07 -5.22
N LYS A 963 7.09 -23.64 -4.58
CA LYS A 963 8.20 -22.94 -5.23
C LYS A 963 9.44 -23.81 -5.28
N LEU A 964 10.21 -23.67 -6.34
CA LEU A 964 11.55 -24.23 -6.48
C LEU A 964 12.48 -23.15 -7.00
N THR A 965 13.65 -23.03 -6.36
CA THR A 965 14.74 -22.18 -6.84
C THR A 965 15.89 -23.05 -7.35
N PHE A 966 16.43 -22.73 -8.53
CA PHE A 966 17.58 -23.38 -9.16
C PHE A 966 18.33 -22.37 -10.03
N THR A 967 19.56 -22.66 -10.44
CA THR A 967 20.30 -21.78 -11.36
C THR A 967 20.19 -22.24 -12.81
N ILE A 968 20.19 -21.28 -13.73
CA ILE A 968 20.42 -21.51 -15.16
C ILE A 968 21.72 -20.81 -15.54
N GLU A 969 22.64 -21.54 -16.15
CA GLU A 969 23.89 -21.04 -16.72
C GLU A 969 23.86 -21.26 -18.24
N ILE A 970 24.21 -20.22 -19.00
CA ILE A 970 24.45 -20.32 -20.44
C ILE A 970 25.95 -20.16 -20.63
N PHE A 971 26.62 -21.21 -21.09
CA PHE A 971 28.08 -21.22 -21.25
C PHE A 971 28.47 -21.37 -22.71
N ASN A 972 29.64 -20.86 -23.06
CA ASN A 972 30.33 -21.21 -24.30
C ASN A 972 31.41 -22.26 -24.01
N ASN A 973 31.55 -23.26 -24.88
CA ASN A 973 32.51 -24.37 -24.73
C ASN A 973 33.41 -24.51 -25.97
N ASP A 974 33.52 -23.42 -26.71
CA ASP A 974 34.35 -23.19 -27.89
C ASP A 974 34.87 -21.76 -27.71
N HIS A 975 35.93 -21.61 -26.90
CA HIS A 975 36.39 -20.31 -26.41
C HIS A 975 36.97 -19.43 -27.54
N ASP A 976 37.51 -20.02 -28.60
CA ASP A 976 38.10 -19.30 -29.72
C ASP A 976 37.21 -19.22 -30.98
N PHE A 977 36.02 -19.83 -30.91
CA PHE A 977 34.96 -19.82 -31.93
C PHE A 977 35.36 -20.44 -33.26
N ASP A 978 36.24 -21.44 -33.25
CA ASP A 978 36.69 -22.14 -34.44
C ASP A 978 35.76 -23.27 -34.91
N GLY A 979 34.79 -23.61 -34.07
CA GLY A 979 33.81 -24.67 -34.32
C GLY A 979 34.22 -26.03 -33.76
N ILE A 980 35.32 -26.12 -33.03
CA ILE A 980 35.77 -27.25 -32.23
C ILE A 980 35.58 -26.90 -30.75
N ASN A 981 34.99 -27.82 -29.98
CA ASN A 981 34.78 -27.58 -28.56
C ASN A 981 36.08 -27.82 -27.77
N ASP A 982 36.33 -27.04 -26.71
CA ASP A 982 37.60 -27.03 -25.94
C ASP A 982 38.05 -28.40 -25.43
N ASP A 983 37.10 -29.31 -25.17
CA ASP A 983 37.37 -30.65 -24.64
C ASP A 983 37.98 -31.60 -25.68
N VAL A 984 37.87 -31.25 -26.96
CA VAL A 984 38.43 -31.98 -28.10
C VAL A 984 39.33 -31.11 -28.98
N ASP A 985 39.46 -29.83 -28.64
CA ASP A 985 40.32 -28.88 -29.31
C ASP A 985 41.78 -29.04 -28.85
N ASN A 986 42.69 -29.24 -29.80
CA ASN A 986 44.11 -29.31 -29.53
C ASN A 986 44.76 -27.92 -29.32
N CYS A 987 44.04 -26.82 -29.57
CA CYS A 987 44.39 -25.46 -29.16
C CYS A 987 43.18 -24.62 -28.69
N PRO A 988 42.59 -24.90 -27.50
CA PRO A 988 41.34 -24.29 -27.01
C PRO A 988 41.27 -22.76 -26.89
N GLU A 989 42.37 -22.05 -27.14
CA GLU A 989 42.48 -20.60 -27.01
C GLU A 989 42.88 -19.93 -28.33
N PHE A 990 43.07 -20.69 -29.41
CA PHE A 990 43.64 -20.21 -30.67
C PHE A 990 42.99 -20.86 -31.90
N TYR A 991 42.12 -20.08 -32.56
CA TYR A 991 41.33 -20.50 -33.72
C TYR A 991 42.10 -21.39 -34.71
N ASN A 992 41.78 -22.68 -34.76
CA ASN A 992 42.42 -23.67 -35.63
C ASN A 992 41.45 -24.78 -36.08
N PRO A 993 40.46 -24.47 -36.94
CA PRO A 993 39.35 -25.38 -37.26
C PRO A 993 39.78 -26.68 -37.96
N ASN A 994 41.03 -26.74 -38.45
CA ASN A 994 41.61 -27.91 -39.09
C ASN A 994 42.38 -28.82 -38.12
N GLN A 995 42.57 -28.41 -36.86
CA GLN A 995 43.21 -29.19 -35.80
C GLN A 995 44.57 -29.79 -36.23
N GLU A 996 45.36 -29.02 -36.99
CA GLU A 996 46.67 -29.48 -37.47
C GLU A 996 47.61 -29.73 -36.29
N ASP A 997 48.04 -30.98 -36.13
CA ASP A 997 49.02 -31.44 -35.14
C ASP A 997 50.02 -32.32 -35.89
N LYS A 998 51.17 -31.76 -36.26
CA LYS A 998 52.14 -32.44 -37.12
C LYS A 998 53.02 -33.41 -36.35
N ASN A 999 53.21 -33.21 -35.06
CA ASN A 999 54.06 -34.04 -34.21
C ASN A 999 53.25 -35.09 -33.40
N ASN A 1000 51.91 -35.03 -33.46
CA ASN A 1000 50.95 -35.92 -32.80
C ASN A 1000 51.10 -35.95 -31.27
N ASP A 1001 51.47 -34.84 -30.64
CA ASP A 1001 51.58 -34.77 -29.18
C ASP A 1001 50.25 -34.41 -28.49
N GLY A 1002 49.19 -34.14 -29.26
CA GLY A 1002 47.87 -33.80 -28.77
C GLY A 1002 47.67 -32.30 -28.52
N ILE A 1003 48.66 -31.48 -28.87
CA ILE A 1003 48.58 -30.01 -28.84
C ILE A 1003 48.76 -29.50 -30.27
N GLY A 1004 47.89 -28.60 -30.73
CA GLY A 1004 47.89 -28.13 -32.10
C GLY A 1004 49.12 -27.28 -32.44
N ASP A 1005 49.56 -27.36 -33.69
CA ASP A 1005 50.74 -26.65 -34.22
C ASP A 1005 50.65 -25.13 -33.90
N ILE A 1006 49.44 -24.56 -33.94
CA ILE A 1006 49.20 -23.13 -33.70
C ILE A 1006 49.50 -22.70 -32.27
N CYS A 1007 49.41 -23.59 -31.27
CA CYS A 1007 49.67 -23.27 -29.86
C CYS A 1007 51.02 -23.80 -29.33
N ILE A 1008 51.77 -24.62 -30.10
CA ILE A 1008 53.07 -25.20 -29.69
C ILE A 1008 54.36 -24.48 -30.11
N GLU A 1009 54.39 -23.42 -30.91
CA GLU A 1009 55.69 -22.72 -31.11
C GLU A 1009 56.16 -21.90 -29.87
N GLU A 1010 57.10 -22.46 -29.10
CA GLU A 1010 57.62 -21.99 -27.81
C GLU A 1010 58.46 -20.69 -27.86
N GLU A 1011 58.76 -20.11 -29.02
CA GLU A 1011 59.56 -18.87 -29.12
C GLU A 1011 58.83 -17.68 -29.75
N GLN A 1012 57.57 -17.85 -30.20
CA GLN A 1012 56.82 -16.74 -30.82
C GLN A 1012 55.91 -16.04 -29.80
N VAL A 1013 55.79 -14.71 -29.91
CA VAL A 1013 54.80 -13.92 -29.19
C VAL A 1013 53.43 -14.21 -29.81
N LYS A 1014 52.50 -14.76 -29.03
CA LYS A 1014 51.16 -15.14 -29.49
C LYS A 1014 50.11 -14.28 -28.78
N VAL A 1015 49.23 -13.69 -29.58
CA VAL A 1015 48.22 -12.75 -29.10
C VAL A 1015 46.88 -13.47 -29.02
N ALA A 1016 46.28 -13.55 -27.82
CA ALA A 1016 44.93 -14.10 -27.68
C ALA A 1016 43.93 -13.26 -28.50
N GLN A 1017 43.05 -13.93 -29.22
CA GLN A 1017 42.08 -13.28 -30.12
C GLN A 1017 40.77 -12.93 -29.42
N GLY A 1018 40.60 -13.27 -28.14
CA GLY A 1018 39.52 -12.76 -27.33
C GLY A 1018 39.78 -12.88 -25.83
N PHE A 1019 38.95 -12.18 -25.05
CA PHE A 1019 38.87 -12.28 -23.59
C PHE A 1019 37.53 -11.71 -23.09
N SER A 1020 37.17 -12.03 -21.85
CA SER A 1020 35.86 -11.75 -21.25
C SER A 1020 36.00 -11.03 -19.90
N PRO A 1021 36.09 -9.69 -19.88
CA PRO A 1021 36.23 -8.92 -18.63
C PRO A 1021 34.91 -8.83 -17.84
N ASN A 1022 34.39 -9.97 -17.35
CA ASN A 1022 33.09 -10.07 -16.67
C ASN A 1022 33.21 -10.23 -15.14
N GLY A 1023 34.43 -10.38 -14.61
CA GLY A 1023 34.75 -10.50 -13.19
C GLY A 1023 34.57 -11.90 -12.60
N ASP A 1024 34.55 -12.96 -13.41
CA ASP A 1024 34.41 -14.34 -12.96
C ASP A 1024 35.73 -15.04 -12.60
N GLY A 1025 36.87 -14.37 -12.84
CA GLY A 1025 38.21 -14.87 -12.59
C GLY A 1025 38.84 -15.65 -13.75
N ILE A 1026 38.15 -15.80 -14.89
CA ILE A 1026 38.56 -16.54 -16.07
C ILE A 1026 38.65 -15.57 -17.26
N ASN A 1027 39.81 -15.50 -17.91
CA ASN A 1027 40.03 -14.64 -19.09
C ASN A 1027 39.56 -13.17 -18.91
N ASP A 1028 39.62 -12.66 -17.68
CA ASP A 1028 39.24 -11.28 -17.34
C ASP A 1028 40.19 -10.22 -17.89
N THR A 1029 41.42 -10.63 -18.25
CA THR A 1029 42.42 -9.75 -18.86
C THR A 1029 42.89 -10.29 -20.20
N TRP A 1030 43.24 -9.38 -21.10
CA TRP A 1030 43.81 -9.77 -22.38
C TRP A 1030 45.22 -10.34 -22.21
N PHE A 1031 45.42 -11.54 -22.73
CA PHE A 1031 46.66 -12.27 -22.60
C PHE A 1031 47.44 -12.31 -23.91
N ILE A 1032 48.71 -11.90 -23.86
CA ILE A 1032 49.69 -12.09 -24.92
C ILE A 1032 50.80 -12.98 -24.36
N LYS A 1033 50.93 -14.20 -24.89
CA LYS A 1033 51.93 -15.18 -24.47
C LYS A 1033 53.33 -14.71 -24.88
N ASN A 1034 54.31 -14.88 -23.99
CA ASN A 1034 55.71 -14.53 -24.18
C ASN A 1034 56.00 -13.02 -24.31
N ILE A 1035 55.01 -12.14 -24.08
CA ILE A 1035 55.19 -10.68 -24.15
C ILE A 1035 56.14 -10.17 -23.06
N GLU A 1036 56.23 -10.88 -21.94
CA GLU A 1036 57.11 -10.58 -20.81
C GLU A 1036 58.60 -10.65 -21.16
N ASN A 1037 58.97 -11.33 -22.25
CA ASN A 1037 60.33 -11.36 -22.79
C ASN A 1037 60.73 -10.06 -23.52
N TYR A 1038 59.77 -9.15 -23.73
CA TYR A 1038 59.94 -7.90 -24.47
C TYR A 1038 59.59 -6.70 -23.58
N PRO A 1039 60.50 -6.29 -22.67
CA PRO A 1039 60.23 -5.25 -21.67
C PRO A 1039 60.07 -3.83 -22.25
N ASN A 1040 60.39 -3.64 -23.54
CA ASN A 1040 60.23 -2.36 -24.23
C ASN A 1040 58.93 -2.30 -25.06
N THR A 1041 58.06 -3.30 -24.92
CA THR A 1041 56.84 -3.42 -25.73
C THR A 1041 55.97 -2.16 -25.69
N GLN A 1042 55.36 -1.83 -26.81
CA GLN A 1042 54.26 -0.88 -26.89
C GLN A 1042 53.05 -1.58 -27.50
N VAL A 1043 51.97 -1.67 -26.73
CA VAL A 1043 50.72 -2.31 -27.15
C VAL A 1043 49.65 -1.24 -27.31
N ARG A 1044 49.00 -1.22 -28.47
CA ARG A 1044 47.88 -0.32 -28.80
C ARG A 1044 46.67 -1.15 -29.22
N VAL A 1045 45.49 -0.76 -28.77
CA VAL A 1045 44.22 -1.33 -29.22
C VAL A 1045 43.32 -0.20 -29.70
N PHE A 1046 42.60 -0.43 -30.79
CA PHE A 1046 41.77 0.52 -31.50
C PHE A 1046 40.37 -0.05 -31.72
N ASN A 1047 39.34 0.79 -31.66
CA ASN A 1047 37.99 0.41 -32.06
C ASN A 1047 37.84 0.37 -33.60
N LYS A 1048 36.65 -0.04 -34.07
CA LYS A 1048 36.30 -0.08 -35.51
C LYS A 1048 36.41 1.25 -36.27
N THR A 1049 36.48 2.39 -35.57
CA THR A 1049 36.67 3.72 -36.17
C THR A 1049 38.14 4.18 -36.12
N ALA A 1050 39.07 3.25 -35.84
CA ALA A 1050 40.50 3.50 -35.67
C ALA A 1050 40.85 4.45 -34.50
N ALA A 1051 39.93 4.65 -33.54
CA ALA A 1051 40.24 5.40 -32.33
C ALA A 1051 40.93 4.47 -31.33
N GLU A 1052 42.09 4.87 -30.82
CA GLU A 1052 42.83 4.13 -29.79
C GLU A 1052 41.97 4.06 -28.51
N VAL A 1053 41.83 2.87 -27.94
CA VAL A 1053 41.05 2.56 -26.74
C VAL A 1053 41.94 2.11 -25.58
N PHE A 1054 43.12 1.59 -25.89
CA PHE A 1054 44.12 1.17 -24.92
C PHE A 1054 45.52 1.41 -25.47
N PHE A 1055 46.41 1.85 -24.58
CA PHE A 1055 47.84 1.95 -24.84
C PHE A 1055 48.61 1.55 -23.59
N SER A 1056 49.65 0.74 -23.77
CA SER A 1056 50.57 0.38 -22.69
C SER A 1056 52.00 0.32 -23.19
N ARG A 1057 52.94 0.63 -22.28
CA ARG A 1057 54.36 0.36 -22.41
C ARG A 1057 54.71 -0.76 -21.43
N ASP A 1058 55.58 -1.67 -21.83
CA ASP A 1058 55.95 -2.85 -21.05
C ASP A 1058 54.70 -3.65 -20.63
N TYR A 1059 53.94 -4.12 -21.62
CA TYR A 1059 52.64 -4.73 -21.39
C TYR A 1059 52.75 -6.03 -20.58
N LYS A 1060 51.97 -6.14 -19.49
CA LYS A 1060 52.04 -7.25 -18.52
C LYS A 1060 50.80 -8.14 -18.46
N ASN A 1061 49.99 -8.20 -19.52
CA ASN A 1061 48.73 -8.95 -19.55
C ASN A 1061 47.72 -8.52 -18.46
N LEU A 1062 47.69 -7.21 -18.17
CA LEU A 1062 46.85 -6.60 -17.13
C LEU A 1062 45.67 -5.80 -17.68
N TRP A 1063 45.45 -5.80 -18.99
CA TRP A 1063 44.33 -5.03 -19.54
C TRP A 1063 43.04 -5.79 -19.37
N ASP A 1064 42.15 -5.25 -18.56
CA ASP A 1064 40.82 -5.75 -18.21
C ASP A 1064 39.72 -5.19 -19.13
N GLY A 1065 40.09 -4.75 -20.35
CA GLY A 1065 39.13 -4.18 -21.29
C GLY A 1065 38.70 -2.76 -20.96
N THR A 1066 39.29 -2.09 -19.97
CA THR A 1066 38.93 -0.71 -19.63
C THR A 1066 39.41 0.32 -20.67
N TYR A 1067 38.57 1.29 -21.03
CA TYR A 1067 38.90 2.35 -21.98
C TYR A 1067 39.87 3.35 -21.35
N LYS A 1068 41.12 3.45 -21.84
CA LYS A 1068 42.11 4.47 -21.43
C LYS A 1068 42.21 4.73 -19.92
N ASN A 1069 42.10 3.68 -19.10
CA ASN A 1069 42.12 3.73 -17.63
C ASN A 1069 40.94 4.51 -17.00
N THR A 1070 39.79 4.63 -17.67
CA THR A 1070 38.57 5.22 -17.07
C THR A 1070 37.88 4.28 -16.08
N GLY A 1071 38.22 2.98 -16.09
CA GLY A 1071 37.50 1.94 -15.36
C GLY A 1071 36.22 1.47 -16.06
N GLU A 1072 35.84 2.07 -17.18
CA GLU A 1072 34.70 1.63 -17.99
C GLU A 1072 35.16 0.58 -19.02
N ILE A 1073 34.53 -0.59 -18.99
CA ILE A 1073 34.80 -1.68 -19.95
C ILE A 1073 34.34 -1.24 -21.35
N VAL A 1074 35.19 -1.43 -22.34
CA VAL A 1074 34.86 -1.15 -23.74
C VAL A 1074 33.68 -2.03 -24.21
N ALA A 1075 32.90 -1.56 -25.18
CA ALA A 1075 31.74 -2.32 -25.66
C ALA A 1075 32.16 -3.67 -26.27
N ALA A 1076 31.35 -4.71 -26.06
CA ALA A 1076 31.58 -6.01 -26.69
C ALA A 1076 31.67 -5.89 -28.22
N GLY A 1077 32.64 -6.56 -28.83
CA GLY A 1077 32.87 -6.53 -30.27
C GLY A 1077 34.35 -6.66 -30.66
N SER A 1078 34.61 -6.53 -31.96
CA SER A 1078 35.97 -6.64 -32.51
C SER A 1078 36.72 -5.31 -32.45
N TYR A 1079 37.95 -5.38 -31.94
CA TYR A 1079 38.94 -4.32 -31.88
C TYR A 1079 40.17 -4.72 -32.68
N PHE A 1080 40.98 -3.73 -33.07
CA PHE A 1080 42.24 -3.96 -33.78
C PHE A 1080 43.41 -3.67 -32.84
N TYR A 1081 44.46 -4.47 -32.88
CA TYR A 1081 45.64 -4.22 -32.07
C TYR A 1081 46.89 -4.03 -32.92
N GLN A 1082 47.87 -3.33 -32.35
CA GLN A 1082 49.23 -3.23 -32.84
C GLN A 1082 50.19 -3.43 -31.67
N VAL A 1083 51.21 -4.27 -31.87
CA VAL A 1083 52.28 -4.54 -30.90
C VAL A 1083 53.61 -4.23 -31.57
N ASP A 1084 54.34 -3.32 -30.95
CA ASP A 1084 55.76 -3.03 -31.21
C ASP A 1084 56.56 -3.70 -30.10
N LEU A 1085 57.27 -4.79 -30.40
CA LEU A 1085 58.00 -5.60 -29.42
C LEU A 1085 59.29 -4.90 -28.97
N GLY A 1086 59.94 -4.14 -29.86
CA GLY A 1086 61.19 -3.43 -29.60
C GLY A 1086 61.03 -2.07 -28.92
N GLY A 1087 59.84 -1.49 -28.98
CA GLY A 1087 59.55 -0.11 -28.59
C GLY A 1087 60.16 0.93 -29.53
N ASP A 1088 60.57 0.53 -30.75
CA ASP A 1088 61.31 1.35 -31.71
C ASP A 1088 60.42 2.05 -32.75
N GLY A 1089 59.11 1.81 -32.68
CA GLY A 1089 58.11 2.35 -33.58
C GLY A 1089 57.79 1.44 -34.78
N SER A 1090 58.45 0.30 -34.92
CA SER A 1090 58.08 -0.75 -35.88
C SER A 1090 56.94 -1.60 -35.31
N ILE A 1091 55.91 -1.88 -36.11
CA ILE A 1091 54.83 -2.78 -35.69
C ILE A 1091 55.19 -4.20 -36.10
N ASP A 1092 55.47 -5.04 -35.10
CA ASP A 1092 55.85 -6.44 -35.29
C ASP A 1092 54.64 -7.34 -35.42
N LEU A 1093 53.59 -7.08 -34.62
CA LEU A 1093 52.34 -7.83 -34.66
C LEU A 1093 51.15 -6.88 -34.80
N GLN A 1094 50.17 -7.28 -35.59
CA GLN A 1094 48.89 -6.59 -35.67
C GLN A 1094 47.79 -7.59 -36.02
N GLY A 1095 46.59 -7.31 -35.57
CA GLY A 1095 45.47 -8.21 -35.78
C GLY A 1095 44.20 -7.63 -35.19
N TRP A 1096 43.26 -8.52 -34.87
CA TRP A 1096 42.04 -8.18 -34.19
C TRP A 1096 41.92 -8.99 -32.90
N ILE A 1097 41.12 -8.46 -31.98
CA ILE A 1097 40.74 -9.08 -30.71
C ILE A 1097 39.25 -8.87 -30.49
N TYR A 1098 38.53 -9.90 -30.06
CA TYR A 1098 37.13 -9.82 -29.68
C TYR A 1098 36.99 -9.69 -28.17
N ILE A 1099 36.14 -8.76 -27.73
CA ILE A 1099 35.87 -8.53 -26.31
C ILE A 1099 34.42 -8.94 -26.05
N ALA A 1100 34.21 -9.89 -25.13
CA ALA A 1100 32.90 -10.37 -24.72
C ALA A 1100 32.55 -9.79 -23.34
N ASN A 1101 31.44 -9.06 -23.21
CA ASN A 1101 31.01 -8.48 -21.93
C ASN A 1101 29.94 -9.33 -21.24
#